data_AF-A0A7Y1A030-F1
#
_entry.id   AF-A0A7Y1A030-F1
#
_cell.length_a   1.000
_cell.length_b   1.000
_cell.length_c   1.000
_cell.angle_alpha   90.00
_cell.angle_beta   90.00
_cell.angle_gamma   90.00
#
_symmetry.space_group_name_H-M   'P 1'
#
loop_
_entity.id
_entity.type
_entity.pdbx_description
1 polymer ?
#
loop_
_entity_poly.entity_id
_entity_poly.type
_entity_poly.pdbx_seq_one_letter_code
_entity_poly.pdbx_strand_id
1 'polypeptide(L)'
;MSEVKNAESVYVPAIFPKKRRLPSDLQSVSANYDLQMIEVEQYRQELNALRGLRGASTCAHSLHISLFFDGTNNNEPYDTHKATPPHPTNIARLYHATLEQPESGYFRYYIPGVGTPFPEIGELDFSMRGLAFANRGEDRVNWGLLQIADALSFALNNKQGLDLPVAQAKLKAMATTWPLTALGKSSRRQAMASLLEPLRTRVATVQPKVLAIKLFVYGFSRGAAEARTFVTWLSELFDTPQEAEHPEQALLGLPLTIEFLGLLDTVASVGSAHAAPFADGHMDWADGTQQLPDVKTFPEWIKVCRHFVAAHEQRLCFPLDSIRYADGLYPPYAREVVYPGVHSDVGGGYPPGDQGKARGGSGELLSQIVLHDLYAEAFAAGAPLTVPEAVLPDKLRQMLPTRHMTLDTKEEFDITPELIDRFNAWRNTLGLTEETTPSNGPFLRLGHSLEDAMAAQLAWLTGWRIERLARGSYVNQPFYGQATQTNASLEAAQKAKREAEIAIAKEKRKAARGQENEAQLLLGTASPPAYEPVRDQQQIHEAAVEFEHDYQGWRRDQTSVAGWVVDVALRDTVYLLNDDDEQQEYERIKAEGEMRAKELFVELGNNSNKFRVSDSPQKAALVALFDDQMHDSRAWFMHDATSSRELWGDYFRYRMVYFGDETNKRMTPVVVAGRVVGIALVLGGVYSIRRHGWKGLAGTLAGASVGYQVIDVVSGKVEPFLPGAEKILQPTFAIGEVVAQQTQAIIEGEEALRRQNMLDYLKRTGGLVEQVKELVS
;
A
#
# COMPACT_ATOMS: atom_id res chain seq x y z
N MET A 1 -3.32 -22.51 9.16
CA MET A 1 -4.10 -21.38 9.76
C MET A 1 -3.50 -21.05 11.11
N SER A 2 -3.32 -19.76 11.42
CA SER A 2 -2.44 -19.24 12.48
C SER A 2 -2.77 -19.77 13.89
N GLU A 3 -1.76 -19.86 14.76
CA GLU A 3 -1.93 -20.18 16.19
C GLU A 3 -2.48 -19.01 17.02
N VAL A 4 -3.05 -17.96 16.40
CA VAL A 4 -3.70 -16.87 17.13
C VAL A 4 -5.04 -17.39 17.67
N LYS A 5 -4.99 -17.94 18.89
CA LYS A 5 -6.12 -18.63 19.53
C LYS A 5 -7.36 -17.76 19.76
N ASN A 6 -7.27 -16.43 19.60
CA ASN A 6 -8.35 -15.46 19.82
C ASN A 6 -8.30 -14.27 18.82
N ALA A 7 -8.26 -14.53 17.51
CA ALA A 7 -8.32 -13.44 16.52
C ALA A 7 -9.68 -12.72 16.55
N GLU A 8 -9.67 -11.39 16.68
CA GLU A 8 -10.88 -10.57 16.64
C GLU A 8 -11.54 -10.66 15.25
N SER A 9 -12.88 -10.66 15.24
CA SER A 9 -13.66 -10.66 14.00
C SER A 9 -13.33 -9.47 13.11
N VAL A 10 -13.06 -9.75 11.83
CA VAL A 10 -12.94 -8.72 10.80
C VAL A 10 -14.31 -8.09 10.51
N TYR A 11 -14.30 -6.92 9.88
CA TYR A 11 -15.50 -6.25 9.39
C TYR A 11 -15.74 -6.54 7.91
N VAL A 12 -16.99 -6.40 7.50
CA VAL A 12 -17.44 -6.47 6.11
C VAL A 12 -18.41 -5.33 5.82
N PRO A 13 -18.57 -4.93 4.55
CA PRO A 13 -19.51 -3.88 4.19
C PRO A 13 -20.96 -4.27 4.51
N ALA A 14 -21.73 -3.32 5.04
CA ALA A 14 -23.17 -3.39 5.05
C ALA A 14 -23.72 -3.31 3.61
N ILE A 15 -25.04 -3.45 3.45
CA ILE A 15 -25.67 -3.32 2.13
C ILE A 15 -25.33 -1.96 1.52
N PHE A 16 -24.85 -1.96 0.28
CA PHE A 16 -24.56 -0.71 -0.42
C PHE A 16 -25.89 -0.07 -0.86
N PRO A 17 -26.19 1.16 -0.40
CA PRO A 17 -27.50 1.75 -0.64
C PRO A 17 -27.67 2.20 -2.09
N LYS A 18 -28.87 2.03 -2.64
CA LYS A 18 -29.21 2.54 -3.99
C LYS A 18 -29.10 4.06 -4.12
N LYS A 19 -29.28 4.79 -3.01
CA LYS A 19 -29.06 6.23 -2.93
C LYS A 19 -27.57 6.64 -2.88
N ARG A 20 -26.64 5.67 -2.97
CA ARG A 20 -25.18 5.86 -2.87
C ARG A 20 -24.79 6.43 -1.49
N ARG A 21 -23.52 6.82 -1.31
CA ARG A 21 -22.98 7.28 -0.01
C ARG A 21 -22.44 8.71 0.00
N LEU A 22 -22.65 9.48 -1.07
CA LEU A 22 -22.50 10.93 -0.98
C LEU A 22 -23.58 11.50 -0.06
N PRO A 23 -23.35 12.63 0.63
CA PRO A 23 -24.31 13.17 1.59
C PRO A 23 -25.62 13.49 0.89
N SER A 24 -26.74 13.08 1.50
CA SER A 24 -28.08 13.23 0.92
C SER A 24 -28.93 14.32 1.60
N ASP A 25 -28.40 14.94 2.65
CA ASP A 25 -29.14 15.86 3.50
C ASP A 25 -28.23 16.95 4.09
N LEU A 26 -28.87 18.09 4.41
CA LEU A 26 -28.22 19.27 4.96
C LEU A 26 -27.64 19.02 6.37
N GLN A 27 -28.21 18.09 7.12
CA GLN A 27 -27.81 17.82 8.51
C GLN A 27 -26.44 17.12 8.55
N SER A 28 -26.20 16.15 7.67
CA SER A 28 -24.92 15.48 7.52
C SER A 28 -23.81 16.46 7.16
N VAL A 29 -24.09 17.41 6.26
CA VAL A 29 -23.13 18.46 5.88
C VAL A 29 -22.86 19.43 7.04
N SER A 30 -23.89 19.78 7.80
CA SER A 30 -23.73 20.64 8.99
C SER A 30 -22.91 19.93 10.08
N ALA A 31 -23.16 18.63 10.32
CA ALA A 31 -22.42 17.84 11.30
C ALA A 31 -20.93 17.72 10.95
N ASN A 32 -20.60 17.47 9.68
CA ASN A 32 -19.20 17.48 9.20
C ASN A 32 -18.54 18.84 9.44
N TYR A 33 -19.24 19.93 9.13
CA TYR A 33 -18.74 21.28 9.36
C TYR A 33 -18.54 21.58 10.86
N ASP A 34 -19.47 21.14 11.72
CA ASP A 34 -19.37 21.34 13.16
C ASP A 34 -18.13 20.62 13.74
N LEU A 35 -17.79 19.42 13.26
CA LEU A 35 -16.56 18.71 13.63
C LEU A 35 -15.29 19.48 13.23
N GLN A 36 -15.32 20.16 12.07
CA GLN A 36 -14.20 21.01 11.65
C GLN A 36 -14.03 22.22 12.58
N MET A 37 -15.13 22.76 13.10
CA MET A 37 -15.15 24.02 13.86
C MET A 37 -15.03 23.86 15.38
N ILE A 38 -14.84 22.64 15.91
CA ILE A 38 -14.81 22.36 17.36
C ILE A 38 -13.88 23.30 18.13
N GLU A 39 -12.61 23.42 17.73
CA GLU A 39 -11.65 24.24 18.50
C GLU A 39 -11.96 25.73 18.39
N VAL A 40 -12.48 26.17 17.24
CA VAL A 40 -12.88 27.57 17.03
C VAL A 40 -14.06 27.92 17.93
N GLU A 41 -15.04 27.04 18.04
CA GLU A 41 -16.20 27.27 18.90
C GLU A 41 -15.83 27.18 20.39
N GLN A 42 -14.94 26.25 20.79
CA GLN A 42 -14.39 26.21 22.14
C GLN A 42 -13.64 27.52 22.49
N TYR A 43 -12.73 27.97 21.61
CA TYR A 43 -12.01 29.22 21.79
C TYR A 43 -12.93 30.43 21.87
N ARG A 44 -14.00 30.44 21.06
CA ARG A 44 -15.03 31.48 21.12
C ARG A 44 -15.79 31.47 22.45
N GLN A 45 -16.12 30.31 22.98
CA GLN A 45 -16.78 30.18 24.28
C GLN A 45 -15.88 30.67 25.42
N GLU A 46 -14.59 30.32 25.41
CA GLU A 46 -13.60 30.81 26.37
C GLU A 46 -13.46 32.33 26.33
N LEU A 47 -13.36 32.93 25.13
CA LEU A 47 -13.30 34.38 24.97
C LEU A 47 -14.56 35.09 25.45
N ASN A 48 -15.73 34.51 25.18
CA ASN A 48 -17.00 35.03 25.69
C ASN A 48 -17.04 35.01 27.22
N ALA A 49 -16.60 33.91 27.84
CA ALA A 49 -16.53 33.78 29.30
C ALA A 49 -15.56 34.79 29.92
N LEU A 50 -14.36 34.96 29.33
CA LEU A 50 -13.35 35.91 29.80
C LEU A 50 -13.79 37.38 29.70
N ARG A 51 -14.56 37.72 28.66
CA ARG A 51 -14.97 39.12 28.38
C ARG A 51 -16.36 39.48 28.89
N GLY A 52 -17.11 38.52 29.44
CA GLY A 52 -18.52 38.72 29.82
C GLY A 52 -19.44 39.06 28.64
N LEU A 53 -19.05 38.70 27.41
CA LEU A 53 -19.80 38.98 26.19
C LEU A 53 -20.59 37.74 25.73
N ARG A 54 -21.69 37.96 25.00
CA ARG A 54 -22.36 36.91 24.22
C ARG A 54 -22.07 37.13 22.73
N GLY A 55 -21.42 36.16 22.10
CA GLY A 55 -21.29 36.10 20.65
C GLY A 55 -20.11 36.87 20.04
N ALA A 56 -18.97 36.98 20.74
CA ALA A 56 -17.76 37.60 20.18
C ALA A 56 -17.40 37.00 18.81
N SER A 57 -17.04 37.87 17.86
CA SER A 57 -16.40 37.47 16.60
C SER A 57 -14.95 37.10 16.88
N THR A 58 -14.55 35.89 16.54
CA THR A 58 -13.17 35.41 16.72
C THR A 58 -12.47 35.27 15.39
N CYS A 59 -11.34 35.95 15.22
CA CYS A 59 -10.43 35.73 14.10
C CYS A 59 -9.52 34.54 14.45
N ALA A 60 -10.02 33.31 14.31
CA ALA A 60 -9.29 32.09 14.62
C ALA A 60 -9.70 30.93 13.71
N HIS A 61 -8.77 30.00 13.47
CA HIS A 61 -9.03 28.77 12.72
C HIS A 61 -8.11 27.63 13.18
N SER A 62 -8.53 26.39 12.92
CA SER A 62 -7.66 25.21 12.94
C SER A 62 -7.04 25.03 11.55
N LEU A 63 -5.92 24.31 11.46
CA LEU A 63 -5.37 23.86 10.18
C LEU A 63 -5.95 22.48 9.88
N HIS A 64 -6.59 22.31 8.74
CA HIS A 64 -7.09 21.04 8.21
C HIS A 64 -6.17 20.63 7.07
N ILE A 65 -5.30 19.65 7.32
CA ILE A 65 -4.28 19.22 6.36
C ILE A 65 -4.61 17.80 5.90
N SER A 66 -4.87 17.66 4.60
CA SER A 66 -5.15 16.36 3.99
C SER A 66 -3.95 15.87 3.16
N LEU A 67 -3.49 14.65 3.42
CA LEU A 67 -2.31 14.05 2.79
C LEU A 67 -2.72 12.77 2.04
N PHE A 68 -2.34 12.66 0.78
CA PHE A 68 -2.77 11.59 -0.12
C PHE A 68 -1.56 10.85 -0.70
N PHE A 69 -1.23 9.68 -0.14
CA PHE A 69 -0.12 8.82 -0.58
C PHE A 69 -0.63 7.77 -1.57
N ASP A 70 -0.37 7.95 -2.87
CA ASP A 70 -0.94 7.06 -3.89
C ASP A 70 -0.18 5.73 -4.06
N GLY A 71 -0.82 4.77 -4.73
CA GLY A 71 -0.32 3.42 -4.94
C GLY A 71 0.85 3.33 -5.92
N THR A 72 1.57 2.21 -5.86
CA THR A 72 2.69 1.95 -6.76
C THR A 72 2.27 2.14 -8.22
N ASN A 73 3.07 2.87 -8.99
CA ASN A 73 2.81 3.18 -10.40
C ASN A 73 1.62 4.13 -10.66
N ASN A 74 1.06 4.76 -9.62
CA ASN A 74 -0.03 5.73 -9.76
C ASN A 74 0.43 7.19 -9.61
N ASN A 75 -0.06 8.04 -10.50
CA ASN A 75 0.35 9.44 -10.64
C ASN A 75 -0.82 10.30 -11.13
N GLU A 76 -1.56 10.93 -10.22
CA GLU A 76 -2.74 11.76 -10.51
C GLU A 76 -2.56 12.70 -11.71
N PRO A 77 -1.52 13.56 -11.80
CA PRO A 77 -1.40 14.48 -12.94
C PRO A 77 -1.29 13.78 -14.31
N TYR A 78 -0.84 12.52 -14.31
CA TYR A 78 -0.81 11.68 -15.51
C TYR A 78 -2.11 10.90 -15.68
N ASP A 79 -2.56 10.20 -14.65
CA ASP A 79 -3.68 9.24 -14.68
C ASP A 79 -5.04 9.93 -14.91
N THR A 80 -5.21 11.17 -14.43
CA THR A 80 -6.42 11.97 -14.62
C THR A 80 -6.41 12.70 -15.96
N HIS A 81 -5.28 13.33 -16.31
CA HIS A 81 -5.25 14.37 -17.35
C HIS A 81 -4.55 13.96 -18.65
N LYS A 82 -3.76 12.88 -18.64
CA LYS A 82 -2.94 12.45 -19.80
C LYS A 82 -3.22 11.03 -20.26
N ALA A 83 -3.57 10.13 -19.33
CA ALA A 83 -3.96 8.77 -19.66
C ALA A 83 -5.23 8.74 -20.51
N THR A 84 -5.36 7.72 -21.36
CA THR A 84 -6.54 7.54 -22.20
C THR A 84 -6.89 6.05 -22.28
N PRO A 85 -8.02 5.62 -21.69
CA PRO A 85 -8.94 6.42 -20.87
C PRO A 85 -8.31 6.88 -19.54
N PRO A 86 -8.82 7.94 -18.90
CA PRO A 86 -8.41 8.33 -17.55
C PRO A 86 -8.65 7.21 -16.54
N HIS A 87 -7.72 7.04 -15.60
CA HIS A 87 -7.77 5.97 -14.60
C HIS A 87 -7.19 6.40 -13.23
N PRO A 88 -7.64 7.53 -12.64
CA PRO A 88 -7.19 7.93 -11.32
C PRO A 88 -7.60 6.90 -10.25
N THR A 89 -6.76 6.73 -9.23
CA THR A 89 -7.06 5.89 -8.07
C THR A 89 -8.13 6.52 -7.18
N ASN A 90 -8.61 5.77 -6.18
CA ASN A 90 -9.50 6.31 -5.17
C ASN A 90 -8.81 7.37 -4.29
N ILE A 91 -7.47 7.33 -4.16
CA ILE A 91 -6.70 8.36 -3.45
C ILE A 91 -6.70 9.67 -4.24
N ALA A 92 -6.44 9.62 -5.54
CA ALA A 92 -6.51 10.77 -6.44
C ALA A 92 -7.92 11.40 -6.48
N ARG A 93 -8.97 10.57 -6.60
CA ARG A 93 -10.36 11.06 -6.62
C ARG A 93 -10.79 11.72 -5.30
N LEU A 94 -10.32 11.18 -4.17
CA LEU A 94 -10.58 11.83 -2.88
C LEU A 94 -9.78 13.14 -2.73
N TYR A 95 -8.57 13.20 -3.28
CA TYR A 95 -7.79 14.44 -3.38
C TYR A 95 -8.54 15.50 -4.21
N HIS A 96 -9.14 15.13 -5.35
CA HIS A 96 -9.98 16.04 -6.15
C HIS A 96 -11.19 16.54 -5.38
N ALA A 97 -11.83 15.66 -4.59
CA ALA A 97 -12.97 15.99 -3.76
C ALA A 97 -12.62 16.79 -2.49
N THR A 98 -11.35 17.03 -2.19
CA THR A 98 -10.92 17.71 -0.96
C THR A 98 -10.84 19.23 -1.13
N LEU A 99 -11.26 19.97 -0.11
CA LEU A 99 -11.22 21.43 -0.08
C LEU A 99 -9.78 21.94 -0.04
N GLU A 100 -9.54 23.06 -0.73
CA GLU A 100 -8.25 23.75 -0.75
C GLU A 100 -8.49 25.25 -0.63
N GLN A 101 -8.04 25.84 0.47
CA GLN A 101 -8.03 27.28 0.71
C GLN A 101 -7.07 27.57 1.87
N PRO A 102 -5.75 27.64 1.60
CA PRO A 102 -4.72 27.83 2.62
C PRO A 102 -4.96 29.03 3.54
N GLU A 103 -5.54 30.12 3.02
CA GLU A 103 -5.86 31.33 3.80
C GLU A 103 -6.91 31.08 4.88
N SER A 104 -7.78 30.09 4.66
CA SER A 104 -8.82 29.64 5.61
C SER A 104 -8.38 28.41 6.42
N GLY A 105 -7.13 27.97 6.30
CA GLY A 105 -6.57 26.84 7.02
C GLY A 105 -6.84 25.47 6.37
N TYR A 106 -7.28 25.40 5.12
CA TYR A 106 -7.53 24.14 4.42
C TYR A 106 -6.42 23.85 3.41
N PHE A 107 -5.68 22.76 3.63
CA PHE A 107 -4.56 22.32 2.79
C PHE A 107 -4.81 20.90 2.30
N ARG A 108 -4.42 20.63 1.06
CA ARG A 108 -4.38 19.27 0.50
C ARG A 108 -3.05 19.06 -0.22
N TYR A 109 -2.47 17.89 -0.04
CA TYR A 109 -1.19 17.55 -0.66
C TYR A 109 -1.27 16.14 -1.24
N TYR A 110 -0.95 16.02 -2.51
CA TYR A 110 -0.85 14.75 -3.22
C TYR A 110 0.61 14.30 -3.29
N ILE A 111 0.85 13.04 -2.91
CA ILE A 111 2.16 12.38 -2.94
C ILE A 111 2.04 11.25 -3.97
N PRO A 112 2.67 11.39 -5.17
CA PRO A 112 2.63 10.35 -6.19
C PRO A 112 3.22 9.04 -5.69
N GLY A 113 2.68 7.91 -6.14
CA GLY A 113 3.16 6.62 -5.68
C GLY A 113 4.55 6.27 -6.21
N VAL A 114 5.20 5.34 -5.52
CA VAL A 114 6.54 4.84 -5.90
C VAL A 114 6.58 4.27 -7.31
N GLY A 115 7.72 4.46 -7.98
CA GLY A 115 7.89 4.07 -9.37
C GLY A 115 7.36 5.07 -10.38
N THR A 116 6.78 6.20 -9.95
CA THR A 116 6.33 7.30 -10.81
C THR A 116 7.17 8.57 -10.62
N PRO A 117 7.18 9.48 -11.62
CA PRO A 117 7.85 10.77 -11.49
C PRO A 117 7.31 11.57 -10.31
N PHE A 118 8.23 12.05 -9.49
CA PHE A 118 8.01 13.03 -8.44
C PHE A 118 9.15 14.07 -8.47
N PRO A 119 9.04 15.08 -9.36
CA PRO A 119 10.15 16.02 -9.61
C PRO A 119 10.61 16.81 -8.38
N GLU A 120 9.71 17.09 -7.45
CA GLU A 120 9.96 17.81 -6.21
C GLU A 120 11.02 17.11 -5.36
N ILE A 121 11.02 15.77 -5.33
CA ILE A 121 12.05 14.98 -4.65
C ILE A 121 13.25 14.68 -5.56
N GLY A 122 13.17 14.98 -6.86
CA GLY A 122 14.21 14.70 -7.87
C GLY A 122 14.03 13.38 -8.62
N GLU A 123 12.86 12.75 -8.53
CA GLU A 123 12.52 11.56 -9.34
C GLU A 123 11.78 12.03 -10.61
N LEU A 124 12.39 11.90 -11.78
CA LEU A 124 11.85 12.51 -13.01
C LEU A 124 11.20 11.50 -13.98
N ASP A 125 11.43 10.21 -13.76
CA ASP A 125 11.03 9.14 -14.67
C ASP A 125 10.27 8.05 -13.94
N PHE A 126 9.39 7.37 -14.68
CA PHE A 126 8.88 6.08 -14.24
C PHE A 126 10.04 5.09 -14.12
N SER A 127 10.03 4.29 -13.06
CA SER A 127 11.16 3.47 -12.66
C SER A 127 10.74 2.04 -12.37
N MET A 128 11.27 1.08 -13.14
CA MET A 128 11.13 -0.35 -12.84
C MET A 128 11.70 -0.71 -11.47
N ARG A 129 12.74 0.01 -11.02
CA ARG A 129 13.28 -0.18 -9.67
C ARG A 129 12.34 0.37 -8.60
N GLY A 130 11.64 1.47 -8.85
CA GLY A 130 10.59 1.97 -7.96
C GLY A 130 9.38 1.04 -7.93
N LEU A 131 8.99 0.48 -9.08
CA LEU A 131 7.90 -0.51 -9.20
C LEU A 131 8.21 -1.80 -8.42
N ALA A 132 9.42 -2.34 -8.54
CA ALA A 132 9.81 -3.61 -7.93
C ALA A 132 10.26 -3.46 -6.47
N PHE A 133 11.01 -2.41 -6.13
CA PHE A 133 11.70 -2.26 -4.84
C PHE A 133 11.25 -1.07 -4.01
N ALA A 134 10.18 -0.34 -4.41
CA ALA A 134 9.72 0.90 -3.77
C ALA A 134 10.84 1.86 -3.38
N ASN A 135 11.87 1.90 -4.22
CA ASN A 135 12.92 2.88 -4.10
C ASN A 135 12.26 4.25 -4.01
N ARG A 136 12.77 5.12 -3.11
CA ARG A 136 12.25 6.47 -2.85
C ARG A 136 10.93 6.52 -2.06
N GLY A 137 10.51 5.43 -1.41
CA GLY A 137 9.40 5.43 -0.46
C GLY A 137 9.69 6.29 0.79
N GLU A 138 10.88 6.16 1.39
CA GLU A 138 11.31 7.05 2.49
C GLU A 138 11.23 8.53 2.11
N ASP A 139 11.66 8.88 0.90
CA ASP A 139 11.61 10.26 0.41
C ASP A 139 10.17 10.79 0.34
N ARG A 140 9.19 9.95 -0.02
CA ARG A 140 7.76 10.31 -0.04
C ARG A 140 7.20 10.52 1.36
N VAL A 141 7.56 9.66 2.31
CA VAL A 141 7.18 9.83 3.73
C VAL A 141 7.77 11.12 4.31
N ASN A 142 9.07 11.36 4.08
CA ASN A 142 9.75 12.57 4.50
C ASN A 142 9.15 13.82 3.83
N TRP A 143 8.77 13.73 2.55
CA TRP A 143 8.07 14.80 1.86
C TRP A 143 6.71 15.12 2.51
N GLY A 144 5.96 14.09 2.94
CA GLY A 144 4.74 14.25 3.73
C GLY A 144 4.99 15.03 5.03
N LEU A 145 6.06 14.74 5.76
CA LEU A 145 6.46 15.51 6.95
C LEU A 145 6.78 16.97 6.60
N LEU A 146 7.46 17.20 5.47
CA LEU A 146 7.74 18.56 4.99
C LEU A 146 6.46 19.32 4.61
N GLN A 147 5.39 18.65 4.17
CA GLN A 147 4.10 19.32 3.92
C GLN A 147 3.44 19.85 5.19
N ILE A 148 3.67 19.19 6.34
CA ILE A 148 3.24 19.75 7.65
C ILE A 148 4.01 21.05 7.94
N ALA A 149 5.32 21.07 7.68
CA ALA A 149 6.13 22.26 7.84
C ALA A 149 5.77 23.36 6.83
N ASP A 150 5.37 23.01 5.61
CA ASP A 150 4.83 23.94 4.61
C ASP A 150 3.55 24.61 5.08
N ALA A 151 2.54 23.83 5.50
CA ALA A 151 1.27 24.36 5.99
C ALA A 151 1.46 25.27 7.22
N LEU A 152 2.34 24.88 8.16
CA LEU A 152 2.68 25.70 9.32
C LEU A 152 3.44 26.98 8.94
N SER A 153 4.37 26.88 7.98
CA SER A 153 5.07 28.05 7.45
C SER A 153 4.06 29.00 6.81
N PHE A 154 3.19 28.52 5.93
CA PHE A 154 2.15 29.37 5.32
C PHE A 154 1.24 30.01 6.37
N ALA A 155 0.75 29.23 7.33
CA ALA A 155 -0.16 29.71 8.36
C ALA A 155 0.48 30.77 9.27
N LEU A 156 1.75 30.59 9.63
CA LEU A 156 2.44 31.40 10.64
C LEU A 156 3.33 32.49 10.04
N ASN A 157 3.82 32.33 8.80
CA ASN A 157 4.86 33.14 8.17
C ASN A 157 4.34 34.05 7.03
N ASN A 158 3.39 34.94 7.31
CA ASN A 158 2.87 35.91 6.32
C ASN A 158 2.40 35.24 5.01
N LYS A 159 1.80 34.04 5.08
CA LYS A 159 1.31 33.31 3.91
C LYS A 159 2.44 32.89 2.95
N GLN A 160 3.65 32.69 3.47
CA GLN A 160 4.78 32.12 2.75
C GLN A 160 4.99 30.67 3.18
N GLY A 161 4.81 29.74 2.23
CA GLY A 161 5.14 28.32 2.41
C GLY A 161 6.65 28.07 2.40
N LEU A 162 7.04 26.80 2.28
CA LEU A 162 8.43 26.39 2.14
C LEU A 162 8.89 26.52 0.69
N ASP A 163 10.02 27.20 0.49
CA ASP A 163 10.67 27.23 -0.81
C ASP A 163 11.16 25.82 -1.22
N LEU A 164 10.94 25.46 -2.48
CA LEU A 164 11.30 24.13 -2.99
C LEU A 164 12.78 23.75 -2.77
N PRO A 165 13.78 24.63 -3.00
CA PRO A 165 15.18 24.30 -2.70
C PRO A 165 15.43 24.01 -1.22
N VAL A 166 14.71 24.69 -0.31
CA VAL A 166 14.80 24.45 1.13
C VAL A 166 14.20 23.09 1.47
N ALA A 167 13.01 22.79 0.94
CA ALA A 167 12.37 21.48 1.11
C ALA A 167 13.28 20.34 0.59
N GLN A 168 13.87 20.50 -0.59
CA GLN A 168 14.82 19.53 -1.16
C GLN A 168 16.09 19.35 -0.33
N ALA A 169 16.63 20.44 0.23
CA ALA A 169 17.77 20.37 1.13
C ALA A 169 17.43 19.63 2.43
N LYS A 170 16.24 19.87 2.98
CA LYS A 170 15.75 19.18 4.18
C LYS A 170 15.46 17.72 3.92
N LEU A 171 14.84 17.40 2.79
CA LEU A 171 14.61 16.01 2.36
C LEU A 171 15.92 15.21 2.36
N LYS A 172 16.99 15.75 1.76
CA LYS A 172 18.32 15.13 1.78
C LYS A 172 18.88 14.98 3.20
N ALA A 173 18.63 15.94 4.07
CA ALA A 173 19.08 15.89 5.47
C ALA A 173 18.27 14.89 6.31
N MET A 174 17.04 14.56 5.91
CA MET A 174 16.16 13.59 6.58
C MET A 174 16.44 12.14 6.21
N ALA A 175 17.13 11.91 5.08
CA ALA A 175 17.40 10.58 4.56
C ALA A 175 18.21 9.71 5.53
N THR A 176 17.80 8.45 5.68
CA THR A 176 18.51 7.48 6.49
C THR A 176 19.78 7.03 5.77
N THR A 177 20.94 7.13 6.43
CA THR A 177 22.21 6.67 5.85
C THR A 177 22.52 5.26 6.32
N TRP A 178 22.36 4.26 5.44
CA TRP A 178 22.71 2.88 5.74
C TRP A 178 24.22 2.73 6.07
N PRO A 179 24.62 1.98 7.12
CA PRO A 179 23.83 1.14 8.02
C PRO A 179 23.37 1.85 9.33
N LEU A 180 23.52 3.17 9.42
CA LEU A 180 23.21 3.97 10.61
C LEU A 180 21.71 4.31 10.70
N THR A 181 20.86 3.29 10.72
CA THR A 181 19.39 3.42 10.73
C THR A 181 18.86 4.25 11.90
N ALA A 182 19.49 4.14 13.07
CA ALA A 182 19.17 4.95 14.25
C ALA A 182 19.33 6.47 14.04
N LEU A 183 20.12 6.91 13.05
CA LEU A 183 20.25 8.32 12.70
C LEU A 183 19.05 8.86 11.92
N GLY A 184 18.23 8.02 11.28
CA GLY A 184 17.07 8.48 10.49
C GLY A 184 16.10 9.29 11.36
N LYS A 185 15.75 8.78 12.54
CA LYS A 185 14.87 9.46 13.50
C LYS A 185 15.42 10.82 13.95
N SER A 186 16.69 10.87 14.35
CA SER A 186 17.31 12.11 14.82
C SER A 186 17.47 13.12 13.68
N SER A 187 17.82 12.69 12.47
CA SER A 187 17.89 13.49 11.26
C SER A 187 16.54 14.13 10.91
N ARG A 188 15.45 13.33 10.88
CA ARG A 188 14.08 13.84 10.67
C ARG A 188 13.71 14.89 11.70
N ARG A 189 13.95 14.60 12.98
CA ARG A 189 13.65 15.51 14.07
C ARG A 189 14.45 16.82 13.98
N GLN A 190 15.74 16.75 13.69
CA GLN A 190 16.57 17.94 13.54
C GLN A 190 16.14 18.79 12.34
N ALA A 191 15.84 18.15 11.20
CA ALA A 191 15.36 18.84 10.01
C ALA A 191 14.03 19.57 10.29
N MET A 192 13.06 18.88 10.87
CA MET A 192 11.76 19.47 11.23
C MET A 192 11.90 20.59 12.27
N ALA A 193 12.68 20.39 13.34
CA ALA A 193 12.93 21.42 14.35
C ALA A 193 13.54 22.69 13.72
N SER A 194 14.51 22.53 12.81
CA SER A 194 15.15 23.67 12.15
C SER A 194 14.22 24.50 11.25
N LEU A 195 13.11 23.91 10.78
CA LEU A 195 12.07 24.61 10.02
C LEU A 195 11.03 25.24 10.96
N LEU A 196 10.62 24.52 12.00
CA LEU A 196 9.47 24.88 12.82
C LEU A 196 9.84 25.82 13.98
N GLU A 197 10.96 25.60 14.68
CA GLU A 197 11.32 26.39 15.87
C GLU A 197 11.40 27.92 15.62
N PRO A 198 11.91 28.41 14.46
CA PRO A 198 11.85 29.84 14.14
C PRO A 198 10.43 30.43 14.10
N LEU A 199 9.40 29.60 13.90
CA LEU A 199 8.00 30.02 13.84
C LEU A 199 7.32 30.06 15.22
N ARG A 200 7.93 29.50 16.27
CA ARG A 200 7.31 29.35 17.61
C ARG A 200 6.78 30.66 18.18
N THR A 201 7.56 31.73 18.07
CA THR A 201 7.18 33.06 18.59
C THR A 201 6.02 33.69 17.81
N ARG A 202 5.80 33.25 16.56
CA ARG A 202 4.74 33.74 15.69
C ARG A 202 3.37 33.16 16.04
N VAL A 203 3.32 31.96 16.62
CA VAL A 203 2.07 31.30 17.06
C VAL A 203 1.23 32.22 17.95
N ALA A 204 1.87 32.93 18.88
CA ALA A 204 1.19 33.83 19.81
C ALA A 204 0.69 35.15 19.18
N THR A 205 1.22 35.55 18.02
CA THR A 205 1.03 36.89 17.44
C THR A 205 0.29 36.89 16.12
N VAL A 206 0.25 35.75 15.40
CA VAL A 206 -0.39 35.64 14.10
C VAL A 206 -1.89 35.91 14.16
N GLN A 207 -2.43 36.51 13.10
CA GLN A 207 -3.85 36.68 12.87
C GLN A 207 -4.20 36.19 11.45
N PRO A 208 -5.27 35.39 11.27
CA PRO A 208 -6.11 34.81 12.33
C PRO A 208 -5.32 33.88 13.27
N LYS A 209 -5.78 33.73 14.51
CA LYS A 209 -5.14 32.84 15.50
C LYS A 209 -5.25 31.38 15.05
N VAL A 210 -4.13 30.67 15.02
CA VAL A 210 -4.09 29.23 14.76
C VAL A 210 -4.33 28.48 16.07
N LEU A 211 -5.27 27.53 16.07
CA LEU A 211 -5.70 26.82 17.28
C LEU A 211 -5.18 25.39 17.38
N ALA A 212 -5.24 24.62 16.30
CA ALA A 212 -4.87 23.20 16.26
C ALA A 212 -4.48 22.77 14.85
N ILE A 213 -3.90 21.58 14.74
CA ILE A 213 -3.53 20.91 13.49
C ILE A 213 -4.31 19.59 13.40
N LYS A 214 -5.21 19.50 12.43
CA LYS A 214 -6.05 18.33 12.16
C LYS A 214 -5.61 17.65 10.88
N LEU A 215 -5.15 16.40 10.98
CA LEU A 215 -4.67 15.64 9.84
C LEU A 215 -5.72 14.65 9.34
N PHE A 216 -5.84 14.57 8.02
CA PHE A 216 -6.62 13.57 7.30
C PHE A 216 -5.69 12.86 6.32
N VAL A 217 -5.28 11.64 6.65
CA VAL A 217 -4.24 10.92 5.92
C VAL A 217 -4.86 9.76 5.16
N TYR A 218 -4.52 9.65 3.88
CA TYR A 218 -5.04 8.61 3.00
C TYR A 218 -3.89 7.92 2.29
N GLY A 219 -3.99 6.61 2.11
CA GLY A 219 -3.03 5.91 1.27
C GLY A 219 -3.56 4.62 0.64
N PHE A 220 -3.01 4.25 -0.51
CA PHE A 220 -3.30 3.00 -1.22
C PHE A 220 -2.00 2.22 -1.46
N SER A 221 -2.04 0.89 -1.32
CA SER A 221 -0.92 0.01 -1.66
C SER A 221 0.32 0.35 -0.83
N ARG A 222 1.45 0.62 -1.47
CA ARG A 222 2.65 1.16 -0.83
C ARG A 222 2.46 2.56 -0.28
N GLY A 223 1.62 3.38 -0.90
CA GLY A 223 1.20 4.67 -0.32
C GLY A 223 0.45 4.49 1.01
N ALA A 224 -0.29 3.40 1.20
CA ALA A 224 -0.87 3.08 2.51
C ALA A 224 0.21 2.69 3.54
N ALA A 225 1.28 2.02 3.11
CA ALA A 225 2.42 1.73 3.97
C ALA A 225 3.18 3.03 4.32
N GLU A 226 3.39 3.90 3.33
CA GLU A 226 3.96 5.24 3.53
C GLU A 226 3.11 6.09 4.49
N ALA A 227 1.77 6.02 4.39
CA ALA A 227 0.86 6.70 5.30
C ALA A 227 1.00 6.19 6.75
N ARG A 228 1.12 4.87 6.96
CA ARG A 228 1.35 4.28 8.30
C ARG A 228 2.71 4.69 8.85
N THR A 229 3.76 4.60 8.03
CA THR A 229 5.11 5.04 8.38
C THR A 229 5.14 6.54 8.69
N PHE A 230 4.43 7.37 7.92
CA PHE A 230 4.28 8.81 8.17
C PHE A 230 3.67 9.08 9.54
N VAL A 231 2.58 8.39 9.89
CA VAL A 231 1.91 8.53 11.19
C VAL A 231 2.86 8.15 12.34
N THR A 232 3.62 7.06 12.17
CA THR A 232 4.62 6.61 13.14
C THR A 232 5.76 7.63 13.28
N TRP A 233 6.39 8.05 12.18
CA TRP A 233 7.50 9.01 12.21
C TRP A 233 7.09 10.41 12.64
N LEU A 234 5.84 10.80 12.41
CA LEU A 234 5.31 12.05 12.95
C LEU A 234 5.21 12.00 14.47
N SER A 235 4.78 10.87 15.04
CA SER A 235 4.73 10.68 16.50
C SER A 235 6.12 10.72 17.15
N GLU A 236 7.17 10.36 16.41
CA GLU A 236 8.57 10.42 16.86
C GLU A 236 9.11 11.85 17.02
N LEU A 237 8.39 12.85 16.49
CA LEU A 237 8.76 14.26 16.66
C LEU A 237 8.38 14.81 18.04
N PHE A 238 7.47 14.14 18.76
CA PHE A 238 7.01 14.58 20.07
C PHE A 238 8.03 14.29 21.17
N ASP A 239 8.08 15.20 22.13
CA ASP A 239 8.81 15.02 23.37
C ASP A 239 7.88 14.56 24.48
N THR A 240 8.42 13.77 25.41
CA THR A 240 7.76 13.51 26.70
C THR A 240 8.38 14.43 27.73
N PRO A 241 7.66 15.45 28.22
CA PRO A 241 8.16 16.33 29.27
C PRO A 241 8.58 15.54 30.52
N GLN A 242 9.54 16.07 31.26
CA GLN A 242 9.96 15.48 32.53
C GLN A 242 8.74 15.39 33.47
N GLU A 243 8.48 14.22 34.03
CA GLU A 243 7.32 13.91 34.90
C GLU A 243 5.96 13.73 34.19
N ALA A 244 5.89 13.83 32.86
CA ALA A 244 4.69 13.48 32.11
C ALA A 244 4.60 11.97 31.82
N GLU A 245 3.39 11.42 31.85
CA GLU A 245 3.12 10.01 31.51
C GLU A 245 3.11 9.78 29.99
N HIS A 246 2.69 10.78 29.21
CA HIS A 246 2.52 10.69 27.76
C HIS A 246 3.29 11.79 27.02
N PRO A 247 3.67 11.56 25.75
CA PRO A 247 4.24 12.60 24.88
C PRO A 247 3.31 13.79 24.70
N GLU A 248 3.88 14.99 24.60
CA GLU A 248 3.15 16.19 24.23
C GLU A 248 2.83 16.14 22.72
N GLN A 249 1.62 15.68 22.38
CA GLN A 249 1.11 15.56 21.00
C GLN A 249 0.81 16.94 20.38
N ALA A 250 1.83 17.78 20.29
CA ALA A 250 1.75 19.14 19.79
C ALA A 250 3.01 19.53 18.99
N LEU A 251 2.84 20.38 17.98
CA LEU A 251 3.94 21.04 17.27
C LEU A 251 3.88 22.54 17.54
N LEU A 252 4.98 23.13 18.02
CA LEU A 252 5.04 24.56 18.41
C LEU A 252 4.01 24.96 19.49
N GLY A 253 3.55 24.00 20.29
CA GLY A 253 2.48 24.18 21.27
C GLY A 253 1.06 24.17 20.67
N LEU A 254 0.92 23.89 19.38
CA LEU A 254 -0.37 23.64 18.73
C LEU A 254 -0.71 22.14 18.82
N PRO A 255 -1.84 21.74 19.42
CA PRO A 255 -2.28 20.35 19.45
C PRO A 255 -2.38 19.78 18.03
N LEU A 256 -1.91 18.55 17.86
CA LEU A 256 -1.93 17.84 16.58
C LEU A 256 -2.60 16.48 16.74
N THR A 257 -3.57 16.20 15.88
CA THR A 257 -4.33 14.95 15.85
C THR A 257 -4.50 14.42 14.43
N ILE A 258 -4.56 13.09 14.30
CA ILE A 258 -5.01 12.42 13.08
C ILE A 258 -6.51 12.12 13.23
N GLU A 259 -7.32 12.99 12.65
CA GLU A 259 -8.78 12.88 12.69
C GLU A 259 -9.26 11.67 11.88
N PHE A 260 -8.60 11.40 10.76
CA PHE A 260 -8.92 10.25 9.91
C PHE A 260 -7.68 9.66 9.25
N LEU A 261 -7.56 8.33 9.31
CA LEU A 261 -6.58 7.53 8.58
C LEU A 261 -7.29 6.51 7.68
N GLY A 262 -7.32 6.77 6.37
CA GLY A 262 -7.94 5.91 5.36
C GLY A 262 -6.92 5.11 4.56
N LEU A 263 -6.92 3.80 4.69
CA LEU A 263 -5.96 2.90 4.06
C LEU A 263 -6.66 1.96 3.09
N LEU A 264 -6.09 1.81 1.90
CA LEU A 264 -6.56 0.87 0.88
C LEU A 264 -5.48 -0.18 0.65
N ASP A 265 -5.79 -1.43 1.02
CA ASP A 265 -5.04 -2.64 0.72
C ASP A 265 -3.52 -2.52 0.87
N THR A 266 -3.07 -2.12 2.07
CA THR A 266 -1.64 -1.89 2.38
C THR A 266 -0.71 -3.02 1.96
N VAL A 267 0.36 -2.66 1.27
CA VAL A 267 1.47 -3.56 0.89
C VAL A 267 2.77 -2.87 1.28
N ALA A 268 3.46 -3.37 2.31
CA ALA A 268 4.75 -2.83 2.75
C ALA A 268 5.96 -3.56 2.16
N SER A 269 5.74 -4.69 1.50
CA SER A 269 6.80 -5.57 1.04
C SER A 269 7.46 -5.15 -0.26
N VAL A 270 8.76 -5.50 -0.36
CA VAL A 270 9.49 -5.53 -1.63
C VAL A 270 8.73 -6.46 -2.55
N GLY A 271 8.47 -6.01 -3.79
CA GLY A 271 7.69 -6.74 -4.80
C GLY A 271 8.37 -8.03 -5.26
N SER A 272 9.31 -8.54 -4.47
CA SER A 272 10.11 -9.71 -4.73
C SER A 272 10.71 -10.32 -3.44
N ALA A 273 10.09 -10.20 -2.25
CA ALA A 273 10.56 -10.89 -1.03
C ALA A 273 10.72 -12.42 -1.20
N HIS A 274 9.98 -13.01 -2.15
CA HIS A 274 10.08 -14.42 -2.53
C HIS A 274 10.98 -14.68 -3.75
N ALA A 275 11.57 -13.64 -4.36
CA ALA A 275 11.92 -13.61 -5.78
C ALA A 275 13.20 -12.85 -6.15
N ALA A 276 13.64 -11.90 -5.33
CA ALA A 276 14.84 -11.11 -5.56
C ALA A 276 15.75 -11.15 -4.33
N PRO A 277 17.08 -11.26 -4.53
CA PRO A 277 18.04 -11.10 -3.46
C PRO A 277 17.87 -9.65 -2.97
N PHE A 278 18.08 -9.37 -1.68
CA PHE A 278 17.91 -8.05 -1.05
C PHE A 278 16.48 -7.66 -0.61
N ALA A 279 15.53 -8.58 -0.65
CA ALA A 279 14.14 -8.30 -0.27
C ALA A 279 13.79 -8.93 1.09
N ASP A 280 14.11 -8.21 2.16
CA ASP A 280 13.58 -8.49 3.50
C ASP A 280 12.05 -8.29 3.43
N GLY A 281 11.26 -9.06 4.18
CA GLY A 281 9.80 -9.10 4.04
C GLY A 281 9.11 -7.74 3.89
N HIS A 282 9.61 -6.67 4.52
CA HIS A 282 9.21 -5.27 4.34
C HIS A 282 10.34 -4.39 3.77
N MET A 283 9.99 -3.25 3.16
CA MET A 283 10.98 -2.21 2.84
C MET A 283 11.68 -1.71 4.11
N ASP A 284 12.95 -1.30 4.02
CA ASP A 284 13.74 -0.79 5.14
C ASP A 284 13.01 0.31 5.96
N TRP A 285 12.27 1.20 5.29
CA TRP A 285 11.51 2.27 5.95
C TRP A 285 10.16 1.81 6.52
N ALA A 286 9.63 0.69 6.00
CA ALA A 286 8.36 0.12 6.42
C ALA A 286 8.54 -0.85 7.59
N ASP A 287 9.73 -1.42 7.75
CA ASP A 287 10.07 -2.31 8.87
C ASP A 287 9.86 -1.62 10.22
N GLY A 288 9.19 -2.32 11.14
CA GLY A 288 8.80 -1.79 12.46
C GLY A 288 7.86 -0.57 12.46
N THR A 289 7.37 -0.10 11.31
CA THR A 289 6.53 1.11 11.22
C THR A 289 5.12 0.84 10.69
N GLN A 290 4.82 -0.40 10.29
CA GLN A 290 3.48 -0.77 9.86
C GLN A 290 2.51 -0.91 11.04
N GLN A 291 2.94 -1.32 12.23
CA GLN A 291 2.05 -1.24 13.40
C GLN A 291 1.74 0.23 13.71
N LEU A 292 0.45 0.55 13.83
CA LEU A 292 0.03 1.90 14.21
C LEU A 292 0.43 2.18 15.68
N PRO A 293 0.80 3.43 16.02
CA PRO A 293 1.22 3.78 17.37
C PRO A 293 0.23 3.33 18.45
N ASP A 294 0.74 2.75 19.54
CA ASP A 294 -0.08 2.21 20.65
C ASP A 294 -0.86 3.34 21.35
N VAL A 295 -2.17 3.13 21.53
CA VAL A 295 -3.10 4.00 22.28
C VAL A 295 -2.62 4.27 23.70
N LYS A 296 -1.92 3.32 24.34
CA LYS A 296 -1.38 3.50 25.70
C LYS A 296 -0.29 4.57 25.73
N THR A 297 0.50 4.66 24.67
CA THR A 297 1.60 5.63 24.57
C THR A 297 1.11 6.95 24.00
N PHE A 298 0.27 6.89 22.97
CA PHE A 298 -0.25 8.03 22.22
C PHE A 298 -1.79 8.06 22.27
N PRO A 299 -2.38 8.40 23.44
CA PRO A 299 -3.83 8.45 23.57
C PRO A 299 -4.42 9.45 22.60
N GLU A 300 -5.53 9.07 21.97
CA GLU A 300 -6.28 9.94 21.05
C GLU A 300 -5.50 10.48 19.83
N TRP A 301 -4.30 9.94 19.56
CA TRP A 301 -3.46 10.33 18.44
C TRP A 301 -4.13 10.10 17.09
N ILE A 302 -4.78 8.94 16.94
CA ILE A 302 -5.62 8.58 15.79
C ILE A 302 -7.06 8.46 16.29
N LYS A 303 -7.96 9.27 15.75
CA LYS A 303 -9.38 9.27 16.14
C LYS A 303 -10.17 8.19 15.42
N VAL A 304 -9.94 8.03 14.11
CA VAL A 304 -10.63 7.06 13.26
C VAL A 304 -9.65 6.47 12.25
N CYS A 305 -9.56 5.14 12.19
CA CYS A 305 -8.83 4.44 11.13
C CYS A 305 -9.75 3.45 10.39
N ARG A 306 -9.69 3.47 9.07
CA ARG A 306 -10.36 2.51 8.19
C ARG A 306 -9.36 1.92 7.22
N HIS A 307 -9.28 0.59 7.22
CA HIS A 307 -8.44 -0.14 6.26
C HIS A 307 -9.32 -1.06 5.43
N PHE A 308 -9.41 -0.80 4.13
CA PHE A 308 -10.22 -1.58 3.20
C PHE A 308 -9.31 -2.53 2.44
N VAL A 309 -9.60 -3.83 2.48
CA VAL A 309 -8.68 -4.88 1.99
C VAL A 309 -9.31 -5.74 0.90
N ALA A 310 -8.51 -6.16 -0.06
CA ALA A 310 -8.92 -6.97 -1.20
C ALA A 310 -8.99 -8.46 -0.80
N ALA A 311 -10.18 -9.05 -0.92
CA ALA A 311 -10.40 -10.45 -0.56
C ALA A 311 -9.78 -11.45 -1.55
N HIS A 312 -9.51 -11.04 -2.79
CA HIS A 312 -9.17 -11.96 -3.89
C HIS A 312 -7.76 -11.74 -4.48
N GLU A 313 -6.96 -10.84 -3.91
CA GLU A 313 -5.55 -10.67 -4.31
C GLU A 313 -4.73 -11.89 -3.88
N GLN A 314 -3.88 -12.40 -4.77
CA GLN A 314 -3.11 -13.64 -4.56
C GLN A 314 -1.66 -13.56 -5.05
N ARG A 315 -1.21 -12.43 -5.59
CA ARG A 315 0.18 -12.26 -6.02
C ARG A 315 1.11 -12.32 -4.81
N LEU A 316 2.21 -13.07 -4.94
CA LEU A 316 3.23 -13.21 -3.90
C LEU A 316 3.97 -11.89 -3.63
N CYS A 317 4.01 -11.01 -4.62
CA CYS A 317 4.58 -9.66 -4.53
C CYS A 317 3.63 -8.60 -3.92
N PHE A 318 2.38 -8.96 -3.59
CA PHE A 318 1.40 -8.07 -2.93
C PHE A 318 0.87 -8.69 -1.63
N PRO A 319 1.74 -9.07 -0.67
CA PRO A 319 1.28 -9.47 0.66
C PRO A 319 0.55 -8.29 1.33
N LEU A 320 -0.46 -8.61 2.12
CA LEU A 320 -1.24 -7.63 2.85
C LEU A 320 -0.60 -7.33 4.20
N ASP A 321 -0.46 -6.06 4.54
CA ASP A 321 -0.15 -5.64 5.91
C ASP A 321 -1.45 -5.29 6.64
N SER A 322 -1.92 -6.17 7.52
CA SER A 322 -3.11 -5.90 8.33
C SER A 322 -2.83 -4.82 9.38
N ILE A 323 -3.89 -4.10 9.79
CA ILE A 323 -3.86 -3.20 10.95
C ILE A 323 -4.15 -3.92 12.28
N ARG A 324 -4.38 -5.25 12.26
CA ARG A 324 -4.53 -6.07 13.47
C ARG A 324 -3.16 -6.27 14.13
N TYR A 325 -3.12 -6.22 15.45
CA TYR A 325 -1.92 -6.53 16.21
C TYR A 325 -1.64 -8.03 16.23
N ALA A 326 -0.41 -8.39 16.57
CA ALA A 326 0.04 -9.79 16.69
C ALA A 326 -0.76 -10.58 17.76
N ASP A 327 -1.28 -9.91 18.80
CA ASP A 327 -2.14 -10.53 19.81
C ASP A 327 -3.55 -10.89 19.29
N GLY A 328 -3.86 -10.56 18.04
CA GLY A 328 -5.13 -10.83 17.38
C GLY A 328 -6.18 -9.73 17.56
N LEU A 329 -5.89 -8.63 18.26
CA LEU A 329 -6.83 -7.54 18.49
C LEU A 329 -6.63 -6.39 17.49
N TYR A 330 -7.72 -5.69 17.17
CA TYR A 330 -7.62 -4.43 16.43
C TYR A 330 -7.46 -3.25 17.40
N PRO A 331 -6.75 -2.17 17.00
CA PRO A 331 -6.82 -0.91 17.72
C PRO A 331 -8.28 -0.45 17.86
N PRO A 332 -8.71 0.09 19.02
CA PRO A 332 -10.13 0.37 19.28
C PRO A 332 -10.76 1.38 18.32
N TYR A 333 -9.96 2.32 17.80
CA TYR A 333 -10.36 3.33 16.81
C TYR A 333 -10.37 2.80 15.36
N ALA A 334 -9.81 1.61 15.12
CA ALA A 334 -9.54 1.09 13.79
C ALA A 334 -10.54 0.01 13.37
N ARG A 335 -10.87 -0.04 12.08
CA ARG A 335 -11.72 -1.08 11.49
C ARG A 335 -11.10 -1.54 10.17
N GLU A 336 -10.88 -2.84 10.05
CA GLU A 336 -10.42 -3.48 8.82
C GLU A 336 -11.60 -4.17 8.14
N VAL A 337 -11.86 -3.81 6.88
CA VAL A 337 -13.08 -4.19 6.16
C VAL A 337 -12.73 -4.90 4.86
N VAL A 338 -13.25 -6.12 4.69
CA VAL A 338 -12.98 -6.97 3.52
C VAL A 338 -13.93 -6.63 2.37
N TYR A 339 -13.38 -6.32 1.19
CA TYR A 339 -14.11 -6.03 -0.04
C TYR A 339 -13.83 -7.05 -1.15
N PRO A 340 -14.77 -7.23 -2.11
CA PRO A 340 -14.51 -8.05 -3.28
C PRO A 340 -13.50 -7.36 -4.19
N GLY A 341 -12.91 -8.16 -5.08
CA GLY A 341 -11.91 -7.72 -6.03
C GLY A 341 -10.47 -8.03 -5.61
N VAL A 342 -9.56 -7.75 -6.55
CA VAL A 342 -8.10 -7.75 -6.35
C VAL A 342 -7.61 -6.37 -5.91
N HIS A 343 -6.29 -6.18 -5.79
CA HIS A 343 -5.68 -4.96 -5.22
C HIS A 343 -6.27 -3.62 -5.72
N SER A 344 -6.27 -3.40 -7.03
CA SER A 344 -6.77 -2.15 -7.64
C SER A 344 -8.29 -2.13 -7.85
N ASP A 345 -9.00 -3.24 -7.64
CA ASP A 345 -10.47 -3.20 -7.48
C ASP A 345 -10.88 -2.55 -6.16
N VAL A 346 -9.98 -2.49 -5.17
CA VAL A 346 -10.18 -1.77 -3.91
C VAL A 346 -9.57 -0.37 -3.97
N GLY A 347 -8.32 -0.27 -4.44
CA GLY A 347 -7.59 1.00 -4.52
C GLY A 347 -8.00 1.93 -5.65
N GLY A 348 -8.62 1.41 -6.71
CA GLY A 348 -8.76 2.10 -8.00
C GLY A 348 -7.49 2.02 -8.84
N GLY A 349 -7.53 2.65 -10.01
CA GLY A 349 -6.41 2.68 -10.96
C GLY A 349 -6.60 1.82 -12.21
N TYR A 350 -7.61 0.95 -12.26
CA TYR A 350 -7.97 0.25 -13.49
C TYR A 350 -8.71 1.18 -14.46
N PRO A 351 -8.32 1.23 -15.75
CA PRO A 351 -9.10 1.91 -16.77
C PRO A 351 -10.40 1.16 -17.09
N PRO A 352 -11.51 1.86 -17.41
CA PRO A 352 -12.70 1.20 -17.93
C PRO A 352 -12.37 0.42 -19.22
N GLY A 353 -12.83 -0.82 -19.30
CA GLY A 353 -12.55 -1.74 -20.41
C GLY A 353 -11.31 -2.61 -20.22
N ASP A 354 -10.46 -2.34 -19.22
CA ASP A 354 -9.28 -3.17 -18.93
C ASP A 354 -9.68 -4.61 -18.62
N GLN A 355 -8.99 -5.57 -19.23
CA GLN A 355 -9.37 -7.00 -19.14
C GLN A 355 -10.83 -7.30 -19.54
N GLY A 356 -11.45 -6.41 -20.30
CA GLY A 356 -12.87 -6.46 -20.66
C GLY A 356 -13.83 -6.20 -19.49
N LYS A 357 -13.37 -5.57 -18.41
CA LYS A 357 -14.16 -5.21 -17.22
C LYS A 357 -14.69 -3.77 -17.32
N ALA A 358 -15.78 -3.46 -16.62
CA ALA A 358 -16.41 -2.13 -16.58
C ALA A 358 -16.61 -1.51 -17.97
N ARG A 359 -17.09 -2.30 -18.94
CA ARG A 359 -17.20 -1.91 -20.35
C ARG A 359 -18.17 -0.74 -20.58
N GLY A 360 -19.11 -0.50 -19.66
CA GLY A 360 -20.03 0.65 -19.71
C GLY A 360 -19.41 1.97 -19.21
N GLY A 361 -18.19 1.96 -18.66
CA GLY A 361 -17.48 3.15 -18.21
C GLY A 361 -17.06 3.10 -16.74
N SER A 362 -16.49 4.20 -16.24
CA SER A 362 -15.92 4.30 -14.88
C SER A 362 -16.93 3.98 -13.76
N GLY A 363 -18.21 4.28 -13.97
CA GLY A 363 -19.27 3.99 -13.00
C GLY A 363 -19.53 2.49 -12.76
N GLU A 364 -18.97 1.60 -13.58
CA GLU A 364 -19.02 0.14 -13.40
C GLU A 364 -17.78 -0.44 -12.74
N LEU A 365 -16.73 0.35 -12.49
CA LEU A 365 -15.52 -0.13 -11.82
C LEU A 365 -15.82 -0.56 -10.39
N LEU A 366 -15.36 -1.74 -9.98
CA LEU A 366 -15.62 -2.26 -8.63
C LEU A 366 -15.12 -1.31 -7.52
N SER A 367 -14.04 -0.58 -7.80
CA SER A 367 -13.44 0.41 -6.90
C SER A 367 -14.36 1.59 -6.57
N GLN A 368 -15.44 1.84 -7.32
CA GLN A 368 -16.45 2.85 -6.98
C GLN A 368 -17.08 2.58 -5.61
N ILE A 369 -17.31 1.31 -5.26
CA ILE A 369 -17.91 0.94 -3.99
C ILE A 369 -17.01 1.42 -2.83
N VAL A 370 -15.73 1.09 -2.91
CA VAL A 370 -14.73 1.45 -1.89
C VAL A 370 -14.52 2.97 -1.85
N LEU A 371 -14.52 3.65 -2.99
CA LEU A 371 -14.45 5.11 -3.06
C LEU A 371 -15.58 5.77 -2.27
N HIS A 372 -16.81 5.30 -2.45
CA HIS A 372 -17.98 5.82 -1.74
C HIS A 372 -17.93 5.55 -0.23
N ASP A 373 -17.50 4.35 0.17
CA ASP A 373 -17.34 4.00 1.58
C ASP A 373 -16.20 4.79 2.24
N LEU A 374 -15.07 4.99 1.55
CA LEU A 374 -13.95 5.83 2.01
C LEU A 374 -14.37 7.28 2.21
N TYR A 375 -15.04 7.85 1.20
CA TYR A 375 -15.57 9.20 1.28
C TYR A 375 -16.51 9.35 2.48
N ALA A 376 -17.45 8.41 2.66
CA ALA A 376 -18.45 8.51 3.71
C ALA A 376 -17.84 8.45 5.11
N GLU A 377 -16.88 7.54 5.33
CA GLU A 377 -16.17 7.41 6.61
C GLU A 377 -15.29 8.63 6.90
N ALA A 378 -14.57 9.13 5.90
CA ALA A 378 -13.77 10.35 6.03
C ALA A 378 -14.67 11.55 6.35
N PHE A 379 -15.78 11.70 5.63
CA PHE A 379 -16.74 12.78 5.83
C PHE A 379 -17.37 12.74 7.23
N ALA A 380 -17.73 11.54 7.71
CA ALA A 380 -18.25 11.34 9.06
C ALA A 380 -17.22 11.67 10.15
N ALA A 381 -15.92 11.51 9.86
CA ALA A 381 -14.82 11.92 10.74
C ALA A 381 -14.44 13.41 10.62
N GLY A 382 -15.21 14.21 9.87
CA GLY A 382 -14.97 15.66 9.74
C GLY A 382 -14.00 16.05 8.62
N ALA A 383 -13.64 15.12 7.72
CA ALA A 383 -12.75 15.43 6.59
C ALA A 383 -13.28 16.61 5.76
N PRO A 384 -12.40 17.52 5.31
CA PRO A 384 -12.77 18.71 4.55
C PRO A 384 -13.03 18.35 3.09
N LEU A 385 -14.12 17.62 2.85
CA LEU A 385 -14.52 17.19 1.51
C LEU A 385 -15.64 18.08 0.96
N THR A 386 -15.63 18.27 -0.35
CA THR A 386 -16.72 18.87 -1.12
C THR A 386 -17.95 17.95 -1.13
N VAL A 387 -19.12 18.51 -1.37
CA VAL A 387 -20.42 17.81 -1.34
C VAL A 387 -21.25 18.18 -2.57
N PRO A 388 -22.27 17.38 -2.94
CA PRO A 388 -23.22 17.80 -3.98
C PRO A 388 -23.90 19.13 -3.63
N GLU A 389 -23.99 20.06 -4.59
CA GLU A 389 -24.53 21.41 -4.37
C GLU A 389 -25.96 21.41 -3.78
N ALA A 390 -26.76 20.42 -4.18
CA ALA A 390 -28.15 20.24 -3.74
C ALA A 390 -28.30 20.07 -2.21
N VAL A 391 -27.25 19.59 -1.52
CA VAL A 391 -27.26 19.33 -0.07
C VAL A 391 -26.40 20.31 0.72
N LEU A 392 -25.94 21.40 0.09
CA LEU A 392 -25.12 22.41 0.75
C LEU A 392 -25.99 23.45 1.48
N PRO A 393 -25.86 23.63 2.81
CA PRO A 393 -26.61 24.64 3.55
C PRO A 393 -26.32 26.07 3.06
N ASP A 394 -27.36 26.93 3.03
CA ASP A 394 -27.24 28.31 2.53
C ASP A 394 -26.15 29.12 3.24
N LYS A 395 -25.98 28.89 4.56
CA LYS A 395 -24.92 29.53 5.35
C LYS A 395 -23.52 29.19 4.81
N LEU A 396 -23.30 27.95 4.40
CA LEU A 396 -22.00 27.49 3.90
C LEU A 396 -21.75 27.88 2.44
N ARG A 397 -22.80 28.12 1.64
CA ARG A 397 -22.67 28.59 0.25
C ARG A 397 -21.96 29.94 0.14
N GLN A 398 -22.09 30.78 1.16
CA GLN A 398 -21.52 32.13 1.18
C GLN A 398 -20.13 32.18 1.85
N MET A 399 -19.59 31.03 2.29
CA MET A 399 -18.32 30.94 3.00
C MET A 399 -17.24 30.34 2.09
N LEU A 400 -15.99 30.77 2.28
CA LEU A 400 -14.81 30.13 1.69
C LEU A 400 -14.24 29.07 2.65
N PRO A 401 -13.63 27.98 2.13
CA PRO A 401 -13.65 27.53 0.73
C PRO A 401 -15.06 27.18 0.24
N THR A 402 -15.28 27.26 -1.07
CA THR A 402 -16.51 26.72 -1.67
C THR A 402 -16.57 25.21 -1.46
N ARG A 403 -17.69 24.72 -0.91
CA ARG A 403 -17.86 23.30 -0.55
C ARG A 403 -18.61 22.47 -1.56
N HIS A 404 -18.97 23.01 -2.71
CA HIS A 404 -19.64 22.25 -3.75
C HIS A 404 -18.63 21.42 -4.54
N MET A 405 -19.00 20.19 -4.90
CA MET A 405 -18.26 19.37 -5.88
C MET A 405 -18.37 20.03 -7.25
N THR A 406 -17.24 20.07 -7.98
CA THR A 406 -17.25 20.40 -9.41
C THR A 406 -17.94 19.29 -10.21
N LEU A 407 -18.27 19.56 -11.48
CA LEU A 407 -18.87 18.54 -12.35
C LEU A 407 -17.92 17.34 -12.53
N ASP A 408 -16.66 17.61 -12.87
CA ASP A 408 -15.64 16.57 -13.10
C ASP A 408 -15.47 15.69 -11.85
N THR A 409 -15.34 16.29 -10.66
CA THR A 409 -15.25 15.53 -9.41
C THR A 409 -16.53 14.74 -9.14
N LYS A 410 -17.71 15.29 -9.46
CA LYS A 410 -18.96 14.55 -9.27
C LYS A 410 -19.05 13.32 -10.19
N GLU A 411 -18.59 13.43 -11.43
CA GLU A 411 -18.56 12.33 -12.41
C GLU A 411 -17.59 11.21 -12.00
N GLU A 412 -16.48 11.52 -11.32
CA GLU A 412 -15.58 10.51 -10.73
C GLU A 412 -16.26 9.61 -9.68
N PHE A 413 -17.32 10.11 -9.05
CA PHE A 413 -18.15 9.40 -8.06
C PHE A 413 -19.43 8.81 -8.67
N ASP A 414 -19.54 8.72 -10.00
CA ASP A 414 -20.65 8.02 -10.60
C ASP A 414 -20.55 6.52 -10.35
N ILE A 415 -21.70 5.89 -10.11
CA ILE A 415 -21.81 4.47 -9.86
C ILE A 415 -23.12 3.95 -10.44
N THR A 416 -23.04 2.85 -11.19
CA THR A 416 -24.22 2.27 -11.84
C THR A 416 -25.07 1.45 -10.85
N PRO A 417 -26.40 1.42 -11.02
CA PRO A 417 -27.26 0.54 -10.23
C PRO A 417 -26.88 -0.94 -10.35
N GLU A 418 -26.36 -1.33 -11.52
CA GLU A 418 -25.92 -2.68 -11.83
C GLU A 418 -24.72 -3.11 -10.99
N LEU A 419 -23.68 -2.27 -10.88
CA LEU A 419 -22.56 -2.54 -9.98
C LEU A 419 -23.04 -2.68 -8.53
N ILE A 420 -23.95 -1.81 -8.08
CA ILE A 420 -24.52 -1.90 -6.72
C ILE A 420 -25.24 -3.24 -6.50
N ASP A 421 -26.03 -3.71 -7.47
CA ASP A 421 -26.75 -4.98 -7.36
C ASP A 421 -25.80 -6.17 -7.31
N ARG A 422 -24.80 -6.18 -8.19
CA ARG A 422 -23.79 -7.25 -8.26
C ARG A 422 -22.92 -7.30 -7.01
N PHE A 423 -22.51 -6.14 -6.48
CA PHE A 423 -21.82 -6.03 -5.20
C PHE A 423 -22.68 -6.56 -4.04
N ASN A 424 -23.95 -6.16 -3.97
CA ASN A 424 -24.85 -6.64 -2.92
C ASN A 424 -25.17 -8.15 -3.05
N ALA A 425 -25.14 -8.70 -4.27
CA ALA A 425 -25.22 -10.15 -4.47
C ALA A 425 -23.98 -10.88 -3.94
N TRP A 426 -22.78 -10.31 -4.12
CA TRP A 426 -21.56 -10.79 -3.47
C TRP A 426 -21.66 -10.72 -1.96
N ARG A 427 -22.20 -9.65 -1.37
CA ARG A 427 -22.34 -9.53 0.09
C ARG A 427 -23.09 -10.72 0.72
N ASN A 428 -24.03 -11.32 0.00
CA ASN A 428 -24.78 -12.48 0.47
C ASN A 428 -23.95 -13.79 0.51
N THR A 429 -22.72 -13.81 0.00
CA THR A 429 -21.77 -14.92 0.16
C THR A 429 -21.07 -14.94 1.51
N LEU A 430 -21.15 -13.83 2.27
CA LEU A 430 -20.45 -13.64 3.54
C LEU A 430 -21.08 -14.41 4.71
N GLY A 431 -22.23 -15.09 4.50
CA GLY A 431 -22.86 -15.90 5.55
C GLY A 431 -23.44 -15.09 6.72
N LEU A 432 -23.76 -13.81 6.51
CA LEU A 432 -24.34 -12.93 7.53
C LEU A 432 -25.73 -13.43 7.97
N THR A 433 -25.96 -13.63 9.28
CA THR A 433 -27.25 -14.01 9.84
C THR A 433 -28.20 -12.80 9.95
N GLU A 434 -29.52 -13.02 9.81
CA GLU A 434 -30.54 -11.95 9.92
C GLU A 434 -30.53 -11.22 11.28
N GLU A 435 -29.97 -11.83 12.34
CA GLU A 435 -29.81 -11.25 13.68
C GLU A 435 -28.60 -10.29 13.81
N THR A 436 -27.85 -10.04 12.73
CA THR A 436 -26.95 -8.87 12.67
C THR A 436 -27.80 -7.60 12.53
N THR A 437 -28.45 -7.20 13.64
CA THR A 437 -29.15 -5.93 13.81
C THR A 437 -28.40 -4.81 13.09
N PRO A 438 -29.06 -3.91 12.35
CA PRO A 438 -28.39 -2.76 11.78
C PRO A 438 -27.87 -1.91 12.95
N SER A 439 -26.62 -2.13 13.34
CA SER A 439 -25.85 -1.05 13.93
C SER A 439 -25.90 0.03 12.84
N ASN A 440 -26.32 1.25 13.18
CA ASN A 440 -26.52 2.35 12.23
C ASN A 440 -25.23 2.74 11.45
N GLY A 441 -24.14 1.97 11.53
CA GLY A 441 -22.89 2.16 10.80
C GLY A 441 -22.81 1.34 9.51
N PRO A 442 -21.89 1.70 8.60
CA PRO A 442 -21.79 1.10 7.27
C PRO A 442 -21.06 -0.25 7.23
N PHE A 443 -20.59 -0.76 8.38
CA PHE A 443 -19.84 -2.02 8.47
C PHE A 443 -20.41 -2.94 9.54
N LEU A 444 -20.26 -4.24 9.32
CA LEU A 444 -20.76 -5.30 10.19
C LEU A 444 -19.60 -6.21 10.61
N ARG A 445 -19.62 -6.71 11.83
CA ARG A 445 -18.70 -7.77 12.27
C ARG A 445 -19.12 -9.08 11.60
N LEU A 446 -18.17 -9.76 10.98
CA LEU A 446 -18.42 -11.00 10.24
C LEU A 446 -18.59 -12.24 11.14
N GLY A 447 -17.98 -12.23 12.33
CA GLY A 447 -17.88 -13.40 13.20
C GLY A 447 -16.70 -14.34 12.87
N HIS A 448 -15.86 -13.96 11.91
CA HIS A 448 -14.70 -14.72 11.43
C HIS A 448 -13.44 -13.85 11.39
N SER A 449 -12.27 -14.50 11.45
CA SER A 449 -10.98 -13.83 11.27
C SER A 449 -10.83 -13.27 9.84
N LEU A 450 -9.87 -12.36 9.64
CA LEU A 450 -9.53 -11.85 8.31
C LEU A 450 -9.16 -13.00 7.36
N GLU A 451 -8.33 -13.93 7.84
CA GLU A 451 -7.81 -15.05 7.07
C GLU A 451 -8.93 -15.99 6.61
N ASP A 452 -9.86 -16.32 7.51
CA ASP A 452 -11.02 -17.15 7.20
C ASP A 452 -11.96 -16.45 6.20
N ALA A 453 -12.17 -15.15 6.37
CA ALA A 453 -13.00 -14.35 5.46
C ALA A 453 -12.41 -14.36 4.04
N MET A 454 -11.11 -14.09 3.91
CA MET A 454 -10.40 -14.10 2.62
C MET A 454 -10.39 -15.48 1.99
N ALA A 455 -10.14 -16.55 2.76
CA ALA A 455 -10.17 -17.92 2.27
C ALA A 455 -11.56 -18.30 1.71
N ALA A 456 -12.62 -17.97 2.46
CA ALA A 456 -14.00 -18.23 2.03
C ALA A 456 -14.37 -17.46 0.76
N GLN A 457 -13.91 -16.21 0.61
CA GLN A 457 -14.14 -15.41 -0.60
C GLN A 457 -13.34 -15.92 -1.79
N LEU A 458 -12.09 -16.31 -1.58
CA LEU A 458 -11.28 -16.93 -2.61
C LEU A 458 -11.93 -18.20 -3.16
N ALA A 459 -12.56 -19.03 -2.32
CA ALA A 459 -13.27 -20.23 -2.78
C ALA A 459 -14.38 -19.92 -3.83
N TRP A 460 -15.10 -18.79 -3.68
CA TRP A 460 -16.09 -18.37 -4.69
C TRP A 460 -15.46 -18.01 -6.03
N LEU A 461 -14.36 -17.26 -5.99
CA LEU A 461 -13.62 -16.91 -7.19
C LEU A 461 -13.00 -18.15 -7.84
N THR A 462 -12.43 -19.07 -7.06
CA THR A 462 -11.91 -20.35 -7.57
C THR A 462 -13.01 -21.16 -8.24
N GLY A 463 -14.22 -21.21 -7.67
CA GLY A 463 -15.37 -21.85 -8.31
C GLY A 463 -15.73 -21.23 -9.66
N TRP A 464 -15.66 -19.90 -9.77
CA TRP A 464 -15.79 -19.19 -11.04
C TRP A 464 -14.67 -19.54 -12.02
N ARG A 465 -13.41 -19.55 -11.57
CA ARG A 465 -12.23 -19.86 -12.40
C ARG A 465 -12.24 -21.30 -12.90
N ILE A 466 -12.73 -22.28 -12.13
CA ILE A 466 -12.87 -23.67 -12.59
C ILE A 466 -13.74 -23.76 -13.84
N GLU A 467 -14.90 -23.10 -13.85
CA GLU A 467 -15.82 -23.19 -14.97
C GLU A 467 -15.45 -22.23 -16.10
N ARG A 468 -15.06 -20.99 -15.77
CA ARG A 468 -14.69 -19.99 -16.76
C ARG A 468 -13.37 -20.32 -17.38
N LEU A 469 -12.31 -20.48 -16.60
CA LEU A 469 -10.95 -20.64 -17.07
C LEU A 469 -10.60 -22.10 -17.37
N ALA A 470 -10.60 -22.99 -16.37
CA ALA A 470 -10.12 -24.37 -16.55
C ALA A 470 -10.97 -25.20 -17.54
N ARG A 471 -12.28 -24.96 -17.60
CA ARG A 471 -13.17 -25.61 -18.58
C ARG A 471 -13.41 -24.78 -19.84
N GLY A 472 -12.73 -23.64 -19.97
CA GLY A 472 -12.70 -22.83 -21.17
C GLY A 472 -14.00 -22.10 -21.52
N SER A 473 -14.99 -21.99 -20.61
CA SER A 473 -16.25 -21.29 -20.93
C SER A 473 -16.09 -19.77 -21.12
N TYR A 474 -14.95 -19.20 -20.69
CA TYR A 474 -14.58 -17.80 -20.87
C TYR A 474 -14.58 -17.35 -22.34
N VAL A 475 -14.23 -18.25 -23.28
CA VAL A 475 -14.11 -17.92 -24.72
C VAL A 475 -15.42 -17.42 -25.34
N ASN A 476 -16.55 -17.78 -24.74
CA ASN A 476 -17.89 -17.39 -25.19
C ASN A 476 -18.45 -16.18 -24.42
N GLN A 477 -17.67 -15.58 -23.51
CA GLN A 477 -18.14 -14.48 -22.66
C GLN A 477 -17.78 -13.12 -23.28
N PRO A 478 -18.65 -12.11 -23.10
CA PRO A 478 -18.38 -10.76 -23.59
C PRO A 478 -17.08 -10.15 -23.04
N PHE A 479 -16.73 -10.39 -21.77
CA PHE A 479 -15.52 -9.82 -21.18
C PHE A 479 -14.26 -10.29 -21.93
N TYR A 480 -14.21 -11.53 -22.41
CA TYR A 480 -13.07 -12.01 -23.21
C TYR A 480 -13.19 -11.57 -24.68
N GLY A 481 -14.36 -11.75 -25.29
CA GLY A 481 -14.57 -11.44 -26.71
C GLY A 481 -14.44 -9.95 -27.05
N GLN A 482 -14.64 -9.08 -26.07
CA GLN A 482 -14.54 -7.61 -26.21
C GLN A 482 -13.35 -7.02 -25.45
N ALA A 483 -12.51 -7.84 -24.82
CA ALA A 483 -11.26 -7.38 -24.21
C ALA A 483 -10.33 -6.77 -25.27
N THR A 484 -9.56 -5.75 -24.89
CA THR A 484 -8.77 -4.99 -25.84
C THR A 484 -7.47 -5.73 -26.19
N GLN A 485 -7.13 -5.80 -27.47
CA GLN A 485 -5.86 -6.36 -27.92
C GLN A 485 -5.26 -5.43 -28.98
N THR A 486 -4.15 -4.78 -28.65
CA THR A 486 -3.45 -3.91 -29.58
C THR A 486 -2.83 -4.75 -30.71
N ASN A 487 -3.10 -4.36 -31.96
CA ASN A 487 -2.47 -5.00 -33.12
C ASN A 487 -1.06 -4.45 -33.37
N ALA A 488 -0.22 -5.19 -34.10
CA ALA A 488 1.19 -4.85 -34.31
C ALA A 488 1.41 -3.46 -34.95
N SER A 489 0.50 -3.01 -35.82
CA SER A 489 0.63 -1.70 -36.48
C SER A 489 0.33 -0.52 -35.54
N LEU A 490 -0.71 -0.65 -34.71
CA LEU A 490 -1.03 0.31 -33.65
C LEU A 490 0.07 0.33 -32.59
N GLU A 491 0.59 -0.85 -32.23
CA GLU A 491 1.66 -0.99 -31.26
C GLU A 491 2.90 -0.19 -31.66
N ALA A 492 3.38 -0.37 -32.89
CA ALA A 492 4.54 0.35 -33.40
C ALA A 492 4.33 1.87 -33.40
N ALA A 493 3.15 2.34 -33.81
CA ALA A 493 2.83 3.77 -33.85
C ALA A 493 2.73 4.39 -32.44
N GLN A 494 2.04 3.72 -31.51
CA GLN A 494 1.90 4.18 -30.12
C GLN A 494 3.23 4.16 -29.37
N LYS A 495 4.04 3.11 -29.58
CA LYS A 495 5.40 3.01 -29.03
C LYS A 495 6.28 4.15 -29.52
N ALA A 496 6.32 4.40 -30.83
CA ALA A 496 7.11 5.50 -31.40
C ALA A 496 6.68 6.87 -30.85
N LYS A 497 5.36 7.10 -30.70
CA LYS A 497 4.83 8.31 -30.06
C LYS A 497 5.32 8.44 -28.62
N ARG A 498 5.24 7.37 -27.83
CA ARG A 498 5.67 7.40 -26.42
C ARG A 498 7.18 7.61 -26.28
N GLU A 499 7.98 6.96 -27.11
CA GLU A 499 9.44 7.16 -27.14
C GLU A 499 9.81 8.60 -27.50
N ALA A 500 9.08 9.23 -28.43
CA ALA A 500 9.25 10.65 -28.75
C ALA A 500 8.89 11.57 -27.59
N GLU A 501 7.80 11.31 -26.86
CA GLU A 501 7.42 12.07 -25.65
C GLU A 501 8.49 11.98 -24.56
N ILE A 502 9.04 10.77 -24.32
CA ILE A 502 10.14 10.55 -23.38
C ILE A 502 11.41 11.30 -23.84
N ALA A 503 11.74 11.26 -25.13
CA ALA A 503 12.88 11.98 -25.67
C ALA A 503 12.74 13.50 -25.49
N ILE A 504 11.55 14.06 -25.73
CA ILE A 504 11.24 15.48 -25.49
C ILE A 504 11.44 15.84 -24.02
N ALA A 505 10.94 15.01 -23.09
CA ALA A 505 11.14 15.23 -21.66
C ALA A 505 12.64 15.25 -21.29
N LYS A 506 13.43 14.32 -21.83
CA LYS A 506 14.89 14.27 -21.62
C LYS A 506 15.61 15.49 -22.18
N GLU A 507 15.26 15.97 -23.37
CA GLU A 507 15.86 17.18 -23.95
C GLU A 507 15.54 18.43 -23.12
N LYS A 508 14.29 18.57 -22.63
CA LYS A 508 13.94 19.66 -21.71
C LYS A 508 14.78 19.66 -20.43
N ARG A 509 15.06 18.49 -19.86
CA ARG A 509 15.95 18.37 -18.68
C ARG A 509 17.37 18.79 -19.00
N LYS A 510 17.88 18.35 -20.14
CA LYS A 510 19.23 18.73 -20.59
C LYS A 510 19.36 20.24 -20.76
N ALA A 511 18.32 20.90 -21.27
CA ALA A 511 18.27 22.35 -21.40
C ALA A 511 18.18 23.07 -20.04
N ALA A 512 17.51 22.47 -19.04
CA ALA A 512 17.37 23.04 -17.69
C ALA A 512 18.65 22.97 -16.85
N ARG A 513 19.54 21.99 -17.10
CA ARG A 513 20.76 21.77 -16.32
C ARG A 513 21.69 22.98 -16.32
N GLY A 514 22.14 23.38 -15.12
CA GLY A 514 23.07 24.48 -14.91
C GLY A 514 22.44 25.87 -14.97
N GLN A 515 21.10 25.97 -15.07
CA GLN A 515 20.39 27.25 -14.93
C GLN A 515 20.13 27.58 -13.46
N GLU A 516 20.09 28.87 -13.10
CA GLU A 516 19.85 29.30 -11.71
C GLU A 516 18.50 28.81 -11.15
N ASN A 517 17.51 28.64 -12.02
CA ASN A 517 16.17 28.12 -11.70
C ASN A 517 15.98 26.64 -12.11
N GLU A 518 17.06 25.86 -12.19
CA GLU A 518 17.03 24.45 -12.61
C GLU A 518 15.94 23.63 -11.89
N ALA A 519 15.84 23.75 -10.56
CA ALA A 519 14.85 23.02 -9.77
C ALA A 519 13.41 23.29 -10.23
N GLN A 520 13.08 24.56 -10.54
CA GLN A 520 11.76 24.95 -11.02
C GLN A 520 11.50 24.44 -12.44
N LEU A 521 12.52 24.51 -13.31
CA LEU A 521 12.41 24.03 -14.69
C LEU A 521 12.19 22.52 -14.76
N LEU A 522 12.77 21.77 -13.82
CA LEU A 522 12.65 20.31 -13.78
C LEU A 522 11.24 19.81 -13.41
N LEU A 523 10.43 20.60 -12.70
CA LEU A 523 9.05 20.23 -12.33
C LEU A 523 8.19 19.86 -13.55
N GLY A 524 8.36 20.55 -14.67
CA GLY A 524 7.63 20.32 -15.91
C GLY A 524 8.23 19.24 -16.83
N THR A 525 9.20 18.46 -16.34
CA THR A 525 9.99 17.53 -17.17
C THR A 525 9.77 16.06 -16.87
N ALA A 526 8.75 15.72 -16.08
CA ALA A 526 8.36 14.33 -15.85
C ALA A 526 8.12 13.59 -17.18
N SER A 527 8.74 12.42 -17.34
CA SER A 527 8.46 11.56 -18.50
C SER A 527 7.12 10.86 -18.33
N PRO A 528 6.38 10.59 -19.42
CA PRO A 528 5.30 9.61 -19.36
C PRO A 528 5.85 8.19 -19.05
N PRO A 529 4.99 7.23 -18.67
CA PRO A 529 5.41 5.86 -18.44
C PRO A 529 5.97 5.23 -19.72
N ALA A 530 6.70 4.14 -19.58
CA ALA A 530 7.07 3.34 -20.75
C ALA A 530 5.79 2.91 -21.51
N TYR A 531 5.91 2.72 -22.82
CA TYR A 531 4.79 2.18 -23.59
C TYR A 531 4.66 0.69 -23.26
N GLU A 532 3.50 0.32 -22.72
CA GLU A 532 3.09 -1.06 -22.51
C GLU A 532 1.91 -1.37 -23.44
N PRO A 533 2.01 -2.40 -24.29
CA PRO A 533 0.91 -2.79 -25.17
C PRO A 533 -0.26 -3.40 -24.38
N VAL A 534 -1.48 -2.99 -24.70
CA VAL A 534 -2.70 -3.62 -24.15
C VAL A 534 -2.89 -5.00 -24.79
N ARG A 535 -2.82 -6.05 -23.96
CA ARG A 535 -2.80 -7.46 -24.38
C ARG A 535 -3.84 -8.29 -23.64
N ASP A 536 -4.99 -7.71 -23.31
CA ASP A 536 -5.98 -8.30 -22.42
C ASP A 536 -6.43 -9.70 -22.86
N GLN A 537 -6.72 -9.89 -24.16
CA GLN A 537 -7.15 -11.19 -24.68
C GLN A 537 -6.04 -12.24 -24.52
N GLN A 538 -4.80 -11.89 -24.86
CA GLN A 538 -3.65 -12.77 -24.67
C GLN A 538 -3.44 -13.08 -23.18
N GLN A 539 -3.43 -12.06 -22.33
CA GLN A 539 -3.20 -12.18 -20.89
C GLN A 539 -4.27 -13.03 -20.20
N ILE A 540 -5.55 -12.83 -20.52
CA ILE A 540 -6.66 -13.65 -19.99
C ILE A 540 -6.55 -15.10 -20.48
N HIS A 541 -6.28 -15.31 -21.77
CA HIS A 541 -6.15 -16.66 -22.33
C HIS A 541 -5.04 -17.44 -21.63
N GLU A 542 -3.86 -16.83 -21.56
CA GLU A 542 -2.70 -17.45 -20.97
C GLU A 542 -2.86 -17.64 -19.44
N ALA A 543 -3.55 -16.71 -18.74
CA ALA A 543 -3.93 -16.89 -17.33
C ALA A 543 -4.91 -18.05 -17.14
N ALA A 544 -5.82 -18.27 -18.11
CA ALA A 544 -6.74 -19.40 -18.08
C ALA A 544 -6.00 -20.74 -18.23
N VAL A 545 -5.02 -20.79 -19.14
CA VAL A 545 -4.13 -21.95 -19.31
C VAL A 545 -3.35 -22.23 -18.02
N GLU A 546 -2.79 -21.20 -17.39
CA GLU A 546 -2.10 -21.38 -16.09
C GLU A 546 -3.02 -21.93 -15.02
N PHE A 547 -4.21 -21.35 -14.87
CA PHE A 547 -5.19 -21.83 -13.89
C PHE A 547 -5.60 -23.28 -14.17
N GLU A 548 -5.80 -23.66 -15.43
CA GLU A 548 -6.10 -25.04 -15.84
C GLU A 548 -4.97 -25.99 -15.44
N HIS A 549 -3.72 -25.66 -15.77
CA HIS A 549 -2.56 -26.49 -15.43
C HIS A 549 -2.43 -26.66 -13.91
N ASP A 550 -2.56 -25.58 -13.16
CA ASP A 550 -2.52 -25.62 -11.68
C ASP A 550 -3.68 -26.50 -11.14
N TYR A 551 -4.90 -26.31 -11.64
CA TYR A 551 -6.08 -27.09 -11.22
C TYR A 551 -5.95 -28.58 -11.52
N GLN A 552 -5.37 -28.94 -12.67
CA GLN A 552 -5.17 -30.34 -13.09
C GLN A 552 -3.90 -30.98 -12.48
N GLY A 553 -3.02 -30.18 -11.88
CA GLY A 553 -1.72 -30.64 -11.40
C GLY A 553 -0.74 -30.97 -12.55
N TRP A 554 -0.94 -30.34 -13.72
CA TRP A 554 -0.06 -30.51 -14.87
C TRP A 554 1.19 -29.66 -14.73
N ARG A 555 2.28 -30.06 -15.40
CA ARG A 555 3.46 -29.19 -15.51
C ARG A 555 3.10 -28.01 -16.42
N ARG A 556 3.54 -26.81 -16.04
CA ARG A 556 3.38 -25.61 -16.87
C ARG A 556 4.28 -25.70 -18.09
N ASP A 557 3.71 -25.43 -19.27
CA ASP A 557 4.47 -25.30 -20.52
C ASP A 557 4.96 -23.85 -20.65
N GLN A 558 6.28 -23.65 -20.79
CA GLN A 558 6.86 -22.32 -21.00
C GLN A 558 6.84 -21.97 -22.49
N THR A 559 6.19 -20.87 -22.84
CA THR A 559 6.02 -20.43 -24.25
C THR A 559 7.21 -19.62 -24.78
N SER A 560 8.17 -19.27 -23.91
CA SER A 560 9.31 -18.40 -24.20
C SER A 560 10.64 -19.03 -23.81
N VAL A 561 11.62 -19.03 -24.72
CA VAL A 561 13.01 -19.48 -24.44
C VAL A 561 13.68 -18.57 -23.42
N ALA A 562 13.39 -17.26 -23.43
CA ALA A 562 13.87 -16.32 -22.43
C ALA A 562 13.20 -16.57 -21.07
N GLY A 563 11.89 -16.86 -21.08
CA GLY A 563 11.13 -17.29 -19.89
C GLY A 563 11.71 -18.56 -19.29
N TRP A 564 12.10 -19.54 -20.12
CA TRP A 564 12.74 -20.78 -19.68
C TRP A 564 14.14 -20.55 -19.07
N VAL A 565 14.97 -19.65 -19.63
CA VAL A 565 16.29 -19.33 -19.06
C VAL A 565 16.17 -18.59 -17.73
N VAL A 566 15.23 -17.65 -17.61
CA VAL A 566 14.93 -16.93 -16.36
C VAL A 566 14.33 -17.88 -15.32
N ASP A 567 13.42 -18.77 -15.73
CA ASP A 567 12.81 -19.80 -14.89
C ASP A 567 13.87 -20.80 -14.39
N VAL A 568 14.70 -21.38 -15.25
CA VAL A 568 15.73 -22.37 -14.85
C VAL A 568 16.85 -21.76 -14.01
N ALA A 569 17.25 -20.51 -14.26
CA ALA A 569 18.31 -19.84 -13.49
C ALA A 569 17.85 -19.32 -12.12
N LEU A 570 16.57 -18.94 -11.97
CA LEU A 570 16.04 -18.32 -10.74
C LEU A 570 15.06 -19.20 -9.95
N ARG A 571 14.57 -20.32 -10.50
CA ARG A 571 13.73 -21.30 -9.77
C ARG A 571 14.45 -21.94 -8.58
N ASP A 572 15.78 -22.00 -8.63
CA ASP A 572 16.62 -22.38 -7.50
C ASP A 572 17.08 -21.13 -6.70
N THR A 573 16.27 -20.08 -6.56
CA THR A 573 16.66 -18.84 -5.86
C THR A 573 15.48 -18.21 -5.11
N VAL A 574 14.88 -18.98 -4.19
CA VAL A 574 13.77 -18.50 -3.35
C VAL A 574 14.30 -17.97 -2.02
N TYR A 575 14.04 -16.69 -1.72
CA TYR A 575 14.63 -15.95 -0.60
C TYR A 575 13.84 -16.02 0.72
N LEU A 576 12.56 -16.37 0.63
CA LEU A 576 11.73 -16.79 1.75
C LEU A 576 10.98 -18.06 1.34
N LEU A 577 11.24 -19.15 2.05
CA LEU A 577 10.57 -20.42 1.79
C LEU A 577 9.37 -20.57 2.73
N ASN A 578 8.18 -20.72 2.15
CA ASN A 578 7.01 -21.18 2.89
C ASN A 578 7.12 -22.70 3.06
N ASP A 579 7.06 -23.17 4.31
CA ASP A 579 7.15 -24.60 4.64
C ASP A 579 5.83 -25.13 5.21
N ASP A 580 5.52 -26.36 4.79
CA ASP A 580 4.44 -27.27 5.20
C ASP A 580 2.98 -27.04 4.79
N ASP A 581 2.53 -25.84 4.39
CA ASP A 581 1.09 -25.63 4.12
C ASP A 581 0.71 -25.54 2.62
N GLU A 582 1.66 -25.46 1.65
CA GLU A 582 1.32 -25.24 0.22
C GLU A 582 0.40 -26.33 -0.37
N GLN A 583 0.69 -27.60 -0.09
CA GLN A 583 -0.15 -28.71 -0.55
C GLN A 583 -1.52 -28.70 0.13
N GLN A 584 -1.58 -28.33 1.41
CA GLN A 584 -2.83 -28.23 2.16
C GLN A 584 -3.69 -27.07 1.66
N GLU A 585 -3.08 -25.91 1.39
CA GLU A 585 -3.75 -24.77 0.76
C GLU A 585 -4.31 -25.16 -0.60
N TYR A 586 -3.50 -25.82 -1.43
CA TYR A 586 -3.92 -26.31 -2.73
C TYR A 586 -5.14 -27.22 -2.63
N GLU A 587 -5.06 -28.27 -1.80
CA GLU A 587 -6.15 -29.24 -1.62
C GLU A 587 -7.43 -28.58 -1.12
N ARG A 588 -7.30 -27.64 -0.18
CA ARG A 588 -8.43 -26.92 0.39
C ARG A 588 -9.07 -25.96 -0.62
N ILE A 589 -8.28 -25.12 -1.28
CA ILE A 589 -8.76 -24.17 -2.29
C ILE A 589 -9.45 -24.92 -3.43
N LYS A 590 -8.85 -26.04 -3.87
CA LYS A 590 -9.44 -26.89 -4.90
C LYS A 590 -10.78 -27.50 -4.46
N ALA A 591 -10.81 -28.14 -3.30
CA ALA A 591 -12.03 -28.78 -2.80
C ALA A 591 -13.16 -27.77 -2.58
N GLU A 592 -12.87 -26.63 -1.94
CA GLU A 592 -13.85 -25.57 -1.70
C GLU A 592 -14.29 -24.91 -3.01
N GLY A 593 -13.37 -24.64 -3.93
CA GLY A 593 -13.66 -24.12 -5.26
C GLY A 593 -14.59 -25.03 -6.06
N GLU A 594 -14.36 -26.35 -6.06
CA GLU A 594 -15.23 -27.32 -6.73
C GLU A 594 -16.64 -27.37 -6.13
N MET A 595 -16.78 -27.17 -4.81
CA MET A 595 -18.09 -27.01 -4.18
C MET A 595 -18.79 -25.75 -4.68
N ARG A 596 -18.08 -24.61 -4.75
CA ARG A 596 -18.66 -23.34 -5.22
C ARG A 596 -18.99 -23.37 -6.71
N ALA A 597 -18.18 -24.05 -7.54
CA ALA A 597 -18.46 -24.24 -8.96
C ALA A 597 -19.83 -24.90 -9.19
N LYS A 598 -20.17 -25.93 -8.41
CA LYS A 598 -21.48 -26.62 -8.45
C LYS A 598 -22.66 -25.74 -8.00
N GLU A 599 -22.41 -24.69 -7.21
CA GLU A 599 -23.43 -23.72 -6.83
C GLU A 599 -23.62 -22.61 -7.87
N LEU A 600 -22.52 -22.19 -8.51
CA LEU A 600 -22.50 -21.11 -9.49
C LEU A 600 -22.98 -21.56 -10.87
N PHE A 601 -22.73 -22.82 -11.22
CA PHE A 601 -22.99 -23.37 -12.56
C PHE A 601 -23.70 -24.73 -12.51
N VAL A 602 -24.53 -24.97 -13.53
CA VAL A 602 -25.35 -26.18 -13.69
C VAL A 602 -24.94 -26.88 -14.98
N GLU A 603 -24.66 -28.18 -14.90
CA GLU A 603 -24.32 -29.00 -16.06
C GLU A 603 -25.54 -29.21 -16.97
N LEU A 604 -25.35 -29.06 -18.27
CA LEU A 604 -26.37 -29.19 -19.31
C LEU A 604 -26.42 -30.62 -19.86
N GLY A 605 -27.23 -31.46 -19.24
CA GLY A 605 -27.37 -32.87 -19.62
C GLY A 605 -26.28 -33.75 -19.03
N ASN A 606 -26.47 -35.07 -19.07
CA ASN A 606 -25.60 -36.01 -18.37
C ASN A 606 -24.23 -36.12 -19.05
N ASN A 607 -23.16 -35.83 -18.32
CA ASN A 607 -21.76 -35.93 -18.77
C ASN A 607 -21.47 -35.12 -20.04
N SER A 608 -22.13 -33.98 -20.22
CA SER A 608 -21.94 -33.16 -21.42
C SER A 608 -20.70 -32.27 -21.34
N ASN A 609 -20.16 -32.08 -20.12
CA ASN A 609 -19.10 -31.12 -19.81
C ASN A 609 -19.42 -29.69 -20.31
N LYS A 610 -20.72 -29.37 -20.43
CA LYS A 610 -21.22 -28.04 -20.79
C LYS A 610 -21.98 -27.47 -19.61
N PHE A 611 -21.64 -26.26 -19.21
CA PHE A 611 -22.21 -25.63 -18.03
C PHE A 611 -22.92 -24.34 -18.40
N ARG A 612 -24.04 -24.06 -17.74
CA ARG A 612 -24.69 -22.75 -17.76
C ARG A 612 -24.67 -22.15 -16.37
N VAL A 613 -24.82 -20.83 -16.28
CA VAL A 613 -24.96 -20.14 -15.00
C VAL A 613 -26.22 -20.63 -14.27
N SER A 614 -26.13 -20.70 -12.94
CA SER A 614 -27.24 -21.04 -12.04
C SER A 614 -28.46 -20.14 -12.25
N ASP A 615 -29.66 -20.72 -12.12
CA ASP A 615 -30.94 -19.99 -12.23
C ASP A 615 -31.20 -19.08 -11.02
N SER A 616 -30.42 -19.21 -9.94
CA SER A 616 -30.52 -18.30 -8.79
C SER A 616 -30.10 -16.89 -9.20
N PRO A 617 -30.98 -15.87 -9.08
CA PRO A 617 -30.65 -14.50 -9.45
C PRO A 617 -29.42 -13.96 -8.71
N GLN A 618 -29.27 -14.34 -7.45
CA GLN A 618 -28.12 -13.96 -6.63
C GLN A 618 -26.81 -14.58 -7.16
N LYS A 619 -26.82 -15.88 -7.49
CA LYS A 619 -25.64 -16.56 -8.03
C LYS A 619 -25.30 -16.06 -9.43
N ALA A 620 -26.31 -15.79 -10.26
CA ALA A 620 -26.12 -15.20 -11.58
C ALA A 620 -25.50 -13.80 -11.49
N ALA A 621 -25.96 -12.95 -10.57
CA ALA A 621 -25.37 -11.64 -10.33
C ALA A 621 -23.94 -11.73 -9.79
N LEU A 622 -23.63 -12.73 -8.97
CA LEU A 622 -22.27 -12.99 -8.50
C LEU A 622 -21.34 -13.44 -9.64
N VAL A 623 -21.78 -14.35 -10.52
CA VAL A 623 -21.01 -14.72 -11.71
C VAL A 623 -20.79 -13.50 -12.61
N ALA A 624 -21.81 -12.65 -12.77
CA ALA A 624 -21.69 -11.42 -13.54
C ALA A 624 -20.71 -10.42 -12.93
N LEU A 625 -20.66 -10.31 -11.59
CA LEU A 625 -19.64 -9.50 -10.89
C LEU A 625 -18.22 -9.96 -11.25
N PHE A 626 -17.98 -11.27 -11.21
CA PHE A 626 -16.68 -11.84 -11.59
C PHE A 626 -16.37 -11.67 -13.08
N ASP A 627 -17.38 -11.84 -13.95
CA ASP A 627 -17.24 -11.69 -15.39
C ASP A 627 -16.91 -10.25 -15.80
N ASP A 628 -17.62 -9.24 -15.26
CA ASP A 628 -17.54 -7.88 -15.80
C ASP A 628 -16.96 -6.81 -14.85
N GLN A 629 -16.71 -7.09 -13.56
CA GLN A 629 -16.20 -6.06 -12.63
C GLN A 629 -14.92 -6.46 -11.90
N MET A 630 -14.71 -7.74 -11.63
CA MET A 630 -13.49 -8.21 -10.98
C MET A 630 -12.36 -8.42 -11.99
N HIS A 631 -11.23 -7.76 -11.76
CA HIS A 631 -10.02 -7.96 -12.53
C HIS A 631 -9.25 -9.19 -12.04
N ASP A 632 -8.36 -9.72 -12.89
CA ASP A 632 -7.36 -10.70 -12.51
C ASP A 632 -5.98 -10.06 -12.52
N SER A 633 -5.50 -9.68 -11.34
CA SER A 633 -4.22 -9.01 -11.20
C SER A 633 -3.02 -9.91 -11.55
N ARG A 634 -3.18 -11.24 -11.50
CA ARG A 634 -2.13 -12.20 -11.92
C ARG A 634 -1.99 -12.25 -13.44
N ALA A 635 -3.06 -11.98 -14.20
CA ALA A 635 -3.02 -12.00 -15.66
C ALA A 635 -2.13 -10.89 -16.25
N TRP A 636 -2.08 -9.72 -15.61
CA TRP A 636 -1.36 -8.54 -16.09
C TRP A 636 0.06 -8.38 -15.49
N PHE A 637 0.23 -8.63 -14.19
CA PHE A 637 1.41 -8.17 -13.45
C PHE A 637 2.76 -8.66 -14.03
N MET A 638 3.66 -7.70 -14.32
CA MET A 638 5.01 -7.88 -14.88
C MET A 638 5.10 -8.52 -16.29
N HIS A 639 3.97 -8.80 -16.95
CA HIS A 639 3.94 -9.55 -18.22
C HIS A 639 4.85 -8.96 -19.30
N ASP A 640 4.78 -7.64 -19.54
CA ASP A 640 5.62 -6.96 -20.53
C ASP A 640 7.10 -6.90 -20.10
N ALA A 641 7.35 -6.61 -18.82
CA ALA A 641 8.69 -6.43 -18.29
C ALA A 641 9.52 -7.72 -18.23
N THR A 642 8.88 -8.87 -17.97
CA THR A 642 9.58 -10.17 -17.82
C THR A 642 9.27 -11.17 -18.91
N SER A 643 8.44 -10.82 -19.90
CA SER A 643 7.94 -11.76 -20.93
C SER A 643 7.32 -13.03 -20.33
N SER A 644 6.87 -12.94 -19.09
CA SER A 644 6.33 -14.00 -18.25
C SER A 644 5.59 -13.37 -17.08
N ARG A 645 4.55 -14.04 -16.56
CA ARG A 645 3.84 -13.65 -15.33
C ARG A 645 4.65 -14.09 -14.10
N GLU A 646 4.21 -13.74 -12.90
CA GLU A 646 4.86 -14.12 -11.63
C GLU A 646 5.25 -15.62 -11.60
N LEU A 647 6.52 -15.91 -11.94
CA LEU A 647 7.02 -17.23 -12.32
C LEU A 647 6.77 -18.32 -11.27
N TRP A 648 6.68 -17.90 -10.00
CA TRP A 648 6.61 -18.79 -8.83
C TRP A 648 5.26 -18.74 -8.11
N GLY A 649 4.34 -17.87 -8.53
CA GLY A 649 2.99 -17.82 -7.98
C GLY A 649 2.08 -18.84 -8.66
N ASP A 650 1.11 -19.35 -7.93
CA ASP A 650 -0.01 -20.13 -8.48
C ASP A 650 -1.34 -19.60 -7.93
N TYR A 651 -2.45 -19.98 -8.57
CA TYR A 651 -3.79 -19.57 -8.14
C TYR A 651 -4.31 -20.32 -6.90
N PHE A 652 -3.55 -21.28 -6.39
CA PHE A 652 -3.92 -22.20 -5.32
C PHE A 652 -3.11 -21.96 -4.04
N ARG A 653 -2.72 -20.70 -3.82
CA ARG A 653 -2.16 -20.18 -2.57
C ARG A 653 -3.07 -19.10 -1.99
N TYR A 654 -3.20 -19.09 -0.66
CA TYR A 654 -3.80 -17.93 0.02
C TYR A 654 -2.86 -16.73 -0.03
N ARG A 655 -3.40 -15.52 0.06
CA ARG A 655 -2.59 -14.31 0.21
C ARG A 655 -1.76 -14.38 1.50
N MET A 656 -0.52 -13.94 1.42
CA MET A 656 0.28 -13.71 2.62
C MET A 656 -0.22 -12.45 3.33
N VAL A 657 -0.33 -12.51 4.65
CA VAL A 657 -0.78 -11.41 5.50
C VAL A 657 0.18 -11.25 6.68
N TYR A 658 0.63 -10.02 6.90
CA TYR A 658 1.42 -9.59 8.06
C TYR A 658 0.52 -8.95 9.14
N PHE A 659 0.84 -9.21 10.40
CA PHE A 659 0.21 -8.68 11.62
C PHE A 659 1.30 -8.02 12.49
N GLY A 660 1.90 -6.95 11.96
CA GLY A 660 3.17 -6.45 12.46
C GLY A 660 4.29 -7.45 12.21
N ASP A 661 4.91 -7.98 13.26
CA ASP A 661 6.06 -8.89 13.13
C ASP A 661 5.64 -10.35 12.88
N GLU A 662 4.35 -10.65 12.98
CA GLU A 662 3.79 -11.98 12.73
C GLU A 662 3.17 -12.12 11.32
N THR A 663 3.05 -13.35 10.82
CA THR A 663 2.45 -13.68 9.53
C THR A 663 1.37 -14.75 9.66
N ASN A 664 0.43 -14.80 8.71
CA ASN A 664 -0.57 -15.88 8.64
C ASN A 664 -0.01 -17.24 8.18
N LYS A 665 1.24 -17.26 7.70
CA LYS A 665 1.97 -18.41 7.15
C LYS A 665 3.34 -18.52 7.80
N ARG A 666 3.87 -19.74 7.95
CA ARG A 666 5.23 -19.95 8.45
C ARG A 666 6.25 -19.62 7.36
N MET A 667 7.24 -18.83 7.72
CA MET A 667 8.27 -18.36 6.79
C MET A 667 9.66 -18.73 7.30
N THR A 668 10.55 -19.09 6.38
CA THR A 668 11.98 -19.28 6.66
C THR A 668 12.77 -18.08 6.12
N PRO A 669 13.55 -17.36 6.96
CA PRO A 669 14.34 -16.20 6.55
C PRO A 669 15.62 -16.65 5.84
N VAL A 670 15.58 -16.84 4.51
CA VAL A 670 16.76 -17.33 3.78
C VAL A 670 17.75 -16.21 3.46
N VAL A 671 17.27 -15.00 3.20
CA VAL A 671 18.09 -13.79 3.05
C VAL A 671 17.56 -12.68 3.95
N VAL A 672 18.47 -12.03 4.68
CA VAL A 672 18.21 -10.85 5.51
C VAL A 672 19.29 -9.80 5.27
N ALA A 673 18.92 -8.53 5.11
CA ALA A 673 19.79 -7.38 4.84
C ALA A 673 20.80 -7.66 3.71
N GLY A 674 20.33 -8.34 2.65
CA GLY A 674 21.15 -8.70 1.49
C GLY A 674 22.17 -9.82 1.72
N ARG A 675 22.08 -10.56 2.83
CA ARG A 675 22.96 -11.68 3.17
C ARG A 675 22.17 -12.97 3.33
N VAL A 676 22.73 -14.08 2.84
CA VAL A 676 22.15 -15.41 3.08
C VAL A 676 22.34 -15.78 4.54
N VAL A 677 21.24 -16.08 5.22
CA VAL A 677 21.24 -16.39 6.64
C VAL A 677 21.89 -17.74 6.89
N GLY A 678 22.76 -17.80 7.90
CA GLY A 678 23.37 -19.03 8.35
C GLY A 678 24.64 -19.47 7.61
N ILE A 679 25.17 -18.71 6.65
CA ILE A 679 26.48 -19.00 6.02
C ILE A 679 27.55 -17.96 6.39
N ALA A 680 28.83 -18.30 6.22
CA ALA A 680 29.94 -17.35 6.42
C ALA A 680 29.90 -16.23 5.36
N LEU A 681 30.22 -15.00 5.76
CA LEU A 681 30.19 -13.83 4.89
C LEU A 681 31.15 -13.98 3.69
N VAL A 682 30.62 -14.12 2.47
CA VAL A 682 31.41 -13.94 1.24
C VAL A 682 30.92 -12.69 0.52
N LEU A 683 31.77 -11.67 0.47
CA LEU A 683 31.50 -10.42 -0.23
C LEU A 683 31.45 -10.67 -1.76
N GLY A 684 30.34 -10.30 -2.40
CA GLY A 684 30.18 -10.32 -3.86
C GLY A 684 29.77 -11.68 -4.47
N GLY A 685 29.41 -12.67 -3.66
CA GLY A 685 28.87 -13.94 -4.14
C GLY A 685 27.42 -13.83 -4.64
N VAL A 686 27.09 -14.56 -5.71
CA VAL A 686 25.71 -14.79 -6.15
C VAL A 686 25.34 -16.20 -5.69
N TYR A 687 24.24 -16.35 -4.96
CA TYR A 687 23.86 -17.65 -4.39
C TYR A 687 22.54 -18.16 -4.94
N SER A 688 22.46 -19.47 -5.12
CA SER A 688 21.28 -20.26 -5.44
C SER A 688 20.86 -21.09 -4.23
N ILE A 689 19.56 -21.17 -3.97
CA ILE A 689 18.93 -21.90 -2.87
C ILE A 689 18.12 -23.05 -3.46
N ARG A 690 18.50 -24.30 -3.13
CA ARG A 690 17.84 -25.50 -3.65
C ARG A 690 17.16 -26.29 -2.55
N ARG A 691 15.82 -26.31 -2.57
CA ARG A 691 14.97 -27.12 -1.66
C ARG A 691 15.00 -28.59 -2.07
N HIS A 692 15.18 -29.49 -1.11
CA HIS A 692 15.14 -30.94 -1.37
C HIS A 692 13.72 -31.49 -1.13
N GLY A 693 13.23 -32.32 -2.06
CA GLY A 693 12.14 -33.24 -1.73
C GLY A 693 12.67 -34.31 -0.77
N TRP A 694 11.83 -34.79 0.16
CA TRP A 694 12.11 -35.73 1.27
C TRP A 694 13.01 -36.97 0.97
N LYS A 695 13.37 -37.27 -0.28
CA LYS A 695 14.07 -38.49 -0.70
C LYS A 695 15.59 -38.39 -0.94
N GLY A 696 16.26 -37.27 -0.66
CA GLY A 696 17.68 -37.08 -1.02
C GLY A 696 18.62 -36.68 0.11
N LEU A 697 18.93 -37.57 1.07
CA LEU A 697 19.96 -37.32 2.08
C LEU A 697 21.32 -37.90 1.65
N ALA A 698 22.18 -37.08 1.05
CA ALA A 698 23.61 -37.38 0.97
C ALA A 698 24.43 -36.07 0.90
N GLY A 699 24.78 -35.50 2.06
CA GLY A 699 25.76 -34.42 2.15
C GLY A 699 25.56 -33.48 3.34
N THR A 700 26.38 -33.65 4.38
CA THR A 700 26.49 -32.83 5.62
C THR A 700 25.27 -32.84 6.56
N LEU A 701 25.49 -33.12 7.85
CA LEU A 701 24.45 -33.26 8.88
C LEU A 701 23.55 -32.01 9.04
N ALA A 702 24.07 -30.81 8.77
CA ALA A 702 23.32 -29.56 8.89
C ALA A 702 22.40 -29.28 7.68
N GLY A 703 22.80 -29.68 6.46
CA GLY A 703 21.96 -29.52 5.27
C GLY A 703 20.72 -30.40 5.28
N ALA A 704 20.77 -31.53 5.99
CA ALA A 704 19.64 -32.43 6.17
C ALA A 704 18.55 -31.89 7.12
N SER A 705 18.91 -31.07 8.12
CA SER A 705 17.95 -30.51 9.09
C SER A 705 17.29 -29.21 8.62
N VAL A 706 17.94 -28.48 7.71
CA VAL A 706 17.48 -27.18 7.19
C VAL A 706 16.58 -27.32 5.94
N GLY A 707 16.60 -28.48 5.26
CA GLY A 707 15.71 -28.78 4.13
C GLY A 707 16.09 -28.15 2.78
N TYR A 708 17.14 -27.32 2.74
CA TYR A 708 17.69 -26.74 1.52
C TYR A 708 19.22 -26.58 1.56
N GLN A 709 19.83 -26.35 0.39
CA GLN A 709 21.25 -26.09 0.22
C GLN A 709 21.47 -24.71 -0.40
N VAL A 710 22.53 -24.02 0.04
CA VAL A 710 23.00 -22.77 -0.56
C VAL A 710 24.18 -23.09 -1.47
N ILE A 711 24.14 -22.62 -2.70
CA ILE A 711 25.12 -22.90 -3.74
C ILE A 711 25.65 -21.57 -4.26
N ASP A 712 26.96 -21.34 -4.20
CA ASP A 712 27.58 -20.20 -4.88
C ASP A 712 27.50 -20.44 -6.40
N VAL A 713 26.81 -19.56 -7.12
CA VAL A 713 26.50 -19.68 -8.55
C VAL A 713 27.76 -19.57 -9.42
N VAL A 714 28.77 -18.82 -8.95
CA VAL A 714 30.01 -18.61 -9.70
C VAL A 714 30.91 -19.85 -9.65
N SER A 715 30.99 -20.48 -8.49
CA SER A 715 31.86 -21.63 -8.21
C SER A 715 31.16 -22.98 -8.31
N GLY A 716 29.82 -23.00 -8.29
CA GLY A 716 28.99 -24.20 -8.25
C GLY A 716 29.11 -25.00 -6.95
N LYS A 717 29.71 -24.45 -5.90
CA LYS A 717 29.97 -25.14 -4.62
C LYS A 717 28.84 -24.91 -3.63
N VAL A 718 28.54 -25.94 -2.85
CA VAL A 718 27.62 -25.84 -1.71
C VAL A 718 28.32 -25.13 -0.55
N GLU A 719 27.74 -24.05 -0.08
CA GLU A 719 28.23 -23.29 1.08
C GLU A 719 27.80 -23.98 2.38
N PRO A 720 28.73 -24.20 3.34
CA PRO A 720 28.41 -24.83 4.61
C PRO A 720 27.69 -23.85 5.53
N PHE A 721 26.63 -24.33 6.19
CA PHE A 721 25.97 -23.57 7.26
C PHE A 721 26.86 -23.48 8.51
N LEU A 722 26.84 -22.32 9.15
CA LEU A 722 27.46 -22.04 10.44
C LEU A 722 26.72 -22.79 11.56
N PRO A 723 27.41 -23.14 12.66
CA PRO A 723 26.76 -23.77 13.83
C PRO A 723 25.60 -22.92 14.35
N GLY A 724 24.43 -23.54 14.57
CA GLY A 724 23.22 -22.87 15.07
C GLY A 724 22.35 -22.24 13.98
N ALA A 725 22.77 -22.27 12.71
CA ALA A 725 21.94 -21.85 11.58
C ALA A 725 20.62 -22.62 11.53
N GLU A 726 20.59 -23.90 11.95
CA GLU A 726 19.36 -24.69 11.98
C GLU A 726 18.27 -24.13 12.90
N LYS A 727 18.59 -23.27 13.87
CA LYS A 727 17.60 -22.62 14.73
C LYS A 727 17.02 -21.37 14.10
N ILE A 728 17.86 -20.59 13.42
CA ILE A 728 17.46 -19.32 12.77
C ILE A 728 16.61 -19.61 11.53
N LEU A 729 16.94 -20.70 10.83
CA LEU A 729 16.28 -21.12 9.59
C LEU A 729 15.04 -21.99 9.82
N GLN A 730 14.55 -22.08 11.06
CA GLN A 730 13.28 -22.76 11.34
C GLN A 730 12.11 -21.91 10.83
N PRO A 731 11.13 -22.53 10.13
CA PRO A 731 9.92 -21.83 9.73
C PRO A 731 9.20 -21.25 10.95
N THR A 732 8.88 -19.96 10.91
CA THR A 732 8.23 -19.24 12.02
C THR A 732 7.11 -18.34 11.52
N PHE A 733 6.10 -18.09 12.36
CA PHE A 733 5.13 -17.02 12.13
C PHE A 733 5.68 -15.64 12.50
N ALA A 734 6.63 -15.56 13.44
CA ALA A 734 7.24 -14.31 13.89
C ALA A 734 8.43 -13.89 13.01
N ILE A 735 8.23 -13.82 11.70
CA ILE A 735 9.33 -13.57 10.76
C ILE A 735 9.94 -12.17 10.93
N GLY A 736 9.16 -11.17 11.32
CA GLY A 736 9.63 -9.80 11.55
C GLY A 736 10.65 -9.74 12.68
N GLU A 737 10.41 -10.46 13.79
CA GLU A 737 11.35 -10.53 14.91
C GLU A 737 12.68 -11.16 14.48
N VAL A 738 12.64 -12.25 13.70
CA VAL A 738 13.85 -12.91 13.23
C VAL A 738 14.63 -12.01 12.27
N VAL A 739 13.94 -11.33 11.34
CA VAL A 739 14.56 -10.36 10.42
C VAL A 739 15.23 -9.24 11.22
N ALA A 740 14.54 -8.61 12.18
CA ALA A 740 15.10 -7.54 12.99
C ALA A 740 16.35 -7.98 13.78
N GLN A 741 16.30 -9.15 14.41
CA GLN A 741 17.44 -9.71 15.15
C GLN A 741 18.64 -10.00 14.22
N GLN A 742 18.40 -10.57 13.04
CA GLN A 742 19.47 -10.85 12.07
C GLN A 742 20.06 -9.56 11.50
N THR A 743 19.23 -8.58 11.15
CA THR A 743 19.68 -7.25 10.69
C THR A 743 20.57 -6.58 11.73
N GLN A 744 20.16 -6.59 13.00
CA GLN A 744 20.96 -6.02 14.09
C GLN A 744 22.31 -6.73 14.24
N ALA A 745 22.32 -8.07 14.23
CA ALA A 745 23.56 -8.85 14.30
C ALA A 745 24.50 -8.58 13.10
N ILE A 746 23.94 -8.38 11.90
CA ILE A 746 24.67 -8.00 10.69
C ILE A 746 25.33 -6.63 10.86
N ILE A 747 24.59 -5.63 11.37
CA ILE A 747 25.08 -4.28 11.61
C ILE A 747 26.23 -4.30 12.63
N GLU A 748 26.05 -4.96 13.77
CA GLU A 748 27.08 -5.06 14.81
C GLU A 748 28.36 -5.73 14.29
N GLY A 749 28.21 -6.77 13.45
CA GLY A 749 29.33 -7.43 12.77
C GLY A 749 30.08 -6.50 11.82
N GLU A 750 29.37 -5.69 11.03
CA GLU A 750 30.01 -4.70 10.15
C GLU A 750 30.74 -3.61 10.93
N GLU A 751 30.15 -3.11 12.01
CA GLU A 751 30.78 -2.11 12.87
C GLU A 751 32.04 -2.66 13.55
N ALA A 752 32.01 -3.91 14.01
CA ALA A 752 33.18 -4.59 14.54
C ALA A 752 34.29 -4.70 13.48
N LEU A 753 33.96 -5.11 12.26
CA LEU A 753 34.90 -5.22 11.15
C LEU A 753 35.46 -3.85 10.72
N ARG A 754 34.63 -2.81 10.64
CA ARG A 754 35.07 -1.44 10.35
C ARG A 754 35.98 -0.91 11.45
N ARG A 755 35.64 -1.12 12.72
CA ARG A 755 36.51 -0.76 13.86
C ARG A 755 37.83 -1.50 13.77
N GLN A 756 37.83 -2.79 13.47
CA GLN A 756 39.05 -3.58 13.31
C GLN A 756 39.91 -3.08 12.15
N ASN A 757 39.32 -2.85 10.96
CA ASN A 757 40.02 -2.30 9.81
C ASN A 757 40.58 -0.90 10.08
N MET A 758 39.84 -0.06 10.82
CA MET A 758 40.30 1.26 11.22
C MET A 758 41.44 1.17 12.24
N LEU A 759 41.35 0.25 13.22
CA LEU A 759 42.44 -0.04 14.16
C LEU A 759 43.69 -0.56 13.44
N ASP A 760 43.53 -1.45 12.47
CA ASP A 760 44.63 -1.99 11.67
C ASP A 760 45.24 -0.92 10.76
N TYR A 761 44.43 -0.03 10.18
CA TYR A 761 44.89 1.14 9.45
C TYR A 761 45.66 2.11 10.35
N LEU A 762 45.15 2.42 11.54
CA LEU A 762 45.81 3.29 12.52
C LEU A 762 47.11 2.67 13.05
N LYS A 763 47.15 1.34 13.25
CA LYS A 763 48.39 0.60 13.56
C LYS A 763 49.40 0.67 12.42
N ARG A 764 48.96 0.51 11.16
CA ARG A 764 49.83 0.59 9.97
C ARG A 764 50.33 2.01 9.67
N THR A 765 49.56 3.04 10.00
CA THR A 765 49.91 4.45 9.77
C THR A 765 50.60 5.11 10.96
N GLY A 766 50.83 4.36 12.06
CA GLY A 766 51.50 4.87 13.26
C GLY A 766 50.63 5.78 14.15
N GLY A 767 49.32 5.81 13.92
CA GLY A 767 48.35 6.59 14.72
C GLY A 767 47.92 5.93 16.04
N LEU A 768 48.26 4.65 16.26
CA LEU A 768 48.05 3.95 17.52
C LEU A 768 49.39 3.70 18.22
N VAL A 769 49.67 4.40 19.32
CA VAL A 769 50.81 4.11 20.20
C VAL A 769 50.35 3.10 21.25
N GLU A 770 50.78 1.85 21.14
CA GLU A 770 50.62 0.88 22.24
C GLU A 770 51.44 1.36 23.43
N GLN A 771 50.78 1.71 24.55
CA GLN A 771 51.46 1.92 25.83
C GLN A 771 52.02 0.57 26.29
N VAL A 772 53.30 0.34 26.01
CA VAL A 772 54.08 -0.70 26.66
C VAL A 772 54.12 -0.36 28.15
N LYS A 773 53.46 -1.18 28.98
CA LYS A 773 53.67 -1.16 30.43
C LYS A 773 55.12 -1.59 30.68
N GLU A 774 55.99 -0.63 30.96
CA GLU A 774 57.28 -0.91 31.60
C GLU A 774 57.01 -1.52 32.98
N LEU A 775 57.30 -2.81 33.11
CA LEU A 775 57.56 -3.46 34.40
C LEU A 775 58.90 -2.92 34.91
N VAL A 776 58.84 -1.96 35.83
CA VAL A 776 59.99 -1.56 36.63
C VAL A 776 60.22 -2.64 37.69
N SER A 777 61.37 -3.30 37.62
CA SER A 777 61.93 -4.21 38.63
C SER A 777 62.38 -3.47 39.88
#